data_AF-A0A495MQK8-F1
#
_entry.id   AF-A0A495MQK8-F1
#
_cell.length_a   1.000
_cell.length_b   1.000
_cell.length_c   1.000
_cell.angle_alpha   90.00
_cell.angle_beta   90.00
_cell.angle_gamma   90.00
#
_symmetry.space_group_name_H-M   'P 1'
#
loop_
_entity.id
_entity.type
_entity.pdbx_description
1 polymer ?
#
loop_
_entity_poly.entity_id
_entity_poly.type
_entity_poly.pdbx_seq_one_letter_code
_entity_poly.pdbx_strand_id
1 'polypeptide(L)'
;MKRILLLTLTLLTSLGSFAQSKDLWAISNDASTAVFKKVQRSSLPSEFKIYKLDLEGLRAKLQDAPLRSEFNGVSATIVSFPDHEGKMEDYRVLEAPVMEKELQAMYPEIRSYIAKGIKNPTNIIRFSVSPEKGLSAMIRSGSNGVTIIDPYTSDNNFYLVFNKSKSIRGGEAFTCLTEDEVMDLGRSFSEENQLLDADDNMLRTFRLALSVSGEYSTFHGGTLAMVNAAMNATLTRVNGVFENDFKLNMVLVANNDSVVFLNAATDPYNAQNTWATALRNTLNANIGLANYDIGHLMSAIGNNGNAGCIGCVCNSNKGTGFTTSVTPTGDNFDIDFVVHEMGHQFGANHTYSIAIEGTNVNVEPGSGTTIMGYAGITGPATDVQPHSDPYFHAASIQQVTANIKTKTCPTTTIINNAVPTANAGADIPLPIGTAFYLTGAGTDTDSDGLTYVWEQMDSATDESQMFPEATSVEGPMFRSFSPSASPTTYFPSLESVVQKGIQRDKWQKVPEVSRDLTFRFTVRDNEIGGAANKSDDMVVSFDDSIGPFKFTSQNTVGQSWTLGSSQTITWAVNNTNTLPGAQNVNIKLSTDGGLTFPVILASNVPNNGTATVTAPWTSAPKCRLLIEPTNNKFYAVNSKPFAIGYDVTTSCQTYSFTTPFAIPDNGNSYTIRQLNVPVTGEIADVKVAVNATHTWLSDLNIAVVSPAGTVVTLFNQGCSNNGVTDNLNAVFDEDGASAVCSTTILGNVLPEDVLSSFNGQNPQGNWILGVVDLGAQDTGTMNSFSVTICTQTMMLGTDHFGLADFKIYPNPNKGNFNVQFDSESGNEIKISVHDISGRQIFNKSYQNTGLFSEKLQLNNVQSGVYLVNVIDGDRKEVKKIVIE
;
A
#
# COMPACT_ATOMS: atom_id res chain seq x y z
N MET A 1 70.21 -41.28 -25.69
CA MET A 1 69.74 -40.60 -24.47
C MET A 1 69.24 -39.23 -24.90
N LYS A 2 67.94 -38.95 -24.94
CA LYS A 2 67.04 -38.76 -23.77
C LYS A 2 67.52 -37.62 -22.88
N ARG A 3 66.61 -36.66 -22.69
CA ARG A 3 66.35 -35.94 -21.42
C ARG A 3 67.52 -35.03 -21.05
N ILE A 4 67.43 -33.72 -21.24
CA ILE A 4 66.74 -32.79 -20.32
C ILE A 4 66.80 -31.44 -21.05
N LEU A 5 65.72 -30.99 -21.72
CA LEU A 5 65.54 -29.55 -22.04
C LEU A 5 64.12 -29.21 -22.51
N LEU A 6 63.12 -30.01 -22.10
CA LEU A 6 61.71 -29.81 -22.46
C LEU A 6 60.81 -30.04 -21.24
N LEU A 7 61.22 -29.50 -20.10
CA LEU A 7 60.48 -29.63 -18.83
C LEU A 7 60.42 -28.33 -18.01
N THR A 8 60.74 -27.19 -18.63
CA THR A 8 60.65 -25.86 -18.00
C THR A 8 59.80 -24.85 -18.79
N LEU A 9 59.12 -25.27 -19.87
CA LEU A 9 58.29 -24.39 -20.69
C LEU A 9 56.87 -24.91 -20.95
N THR A 10 56.34 -25.73 -20.02
CA THR A 10 54.92 -26.16 -19.99
C THR A 10 54.43 -26.24 -18.54
N LEU A 11 54.74 -25.22 -17.74
CA LEU A 11 54.14 -24.98 -16.43
C LEU A 11 53.67 -23.51 -16.33
N LEU A 12 53.05 -23.01 -17.39
CA LEU A 12 52.59 -21.61 -17.50
C LEU A 12 51.19 -21.48 -18.10
N THR A 13 50.40 -22.57 -18.10
CA THR A 13 49.02 -22.56 -18.61
C THR A 13 48.17 -23.57 -17.85
N SER A 14 47.74 -23.23 -16.62
CA SER A 14 46.49 -23.73 -15.99
C SER A 14 46.41 -23.42 -14.48
N LEU A 15 46.64 -22.16 -14.07
CA LEU A 15 45.99 -21.65 -12.86
C LEU A 15 44.88 -20.74 -13.37
N GLY A 16 43.68 -21.31 -13.46
CA GLY A 16 42.48 -20.57 -13.80
C GLY A 16 42.23 -19.51 -12.76
N SER A 17 42.32 -18.24 -13.17
CA SER A 17 41.61 -17.17 -12.50
C SER A 17 40.13 -17.29 -12.85
N PHE A 18 39.45 -18.26 -12.23
CA PHE A 18 38.06 -18.03 -11.87
C PHE A 18 38.11 -17.02 -10.72
N ALA A 19 38.12 -15.73 -11.05
CA ALA A 19 37.64 -14.74 -10.11
C ALA A 19 36.15 -15.00 -9.96
N GLN A 20 35.78 -15.93 -9.07
CA GLN A 20 34.42 -15.95 -8.54
C GLN A 20 34.22 -14.58 -7.91
N SER A 21 33.33 -13.78 -8.48
CA SER A 21 32.81 -12.61 -7.78
C SER A 21 32.28 -13.12 -6.45
N LYS A 22 32.98 -12.84 -5.35
CA LYS A 22 32.43 -13.10 -4.02
C LYS A 22 31.14 -12.29 -3.93
N ASP A 23 30.03 -12.96 -3.66
CA ASP A 23 28.77 -12.29 -3.39
C ASP A 23 28.96 -11.40 -2.16
N LEU A 24 28.62 -10.12 -2.31
CA LEU A 24 28.74 -9.14 -1.21
C LEU A 24 27.76 -9.45 -0.08
N TRP A 25 26.65 -10.11 -0.41
CA TRP A 25 25.50 -10.30 0.47
C TRP A 25 25.32 -11.78 0.78
N ALA A 26 25.09 -12.10 2.05
CA ALA A 26 24.68 -13.43 2.49
C ALA A 26 23.43 -13.31 3.37
N ILE A 27 22.37 -14.07 3.05
CA ILE A 27 21.15 -14.11 3.86
C ILE A 27 21.49 -14.66 5.26
N SER A 28 20.93 -14.03 6.29
CA SER A 28 21.09 -14.44 7.69
C SER A 28 19.74 -14.48 8.42
N ASN A 29 19.76 -14.92 9.67
CA ASN A 29 18.58 -14.95 10.55
C ASN A 29 18.90 -14.32 11.91
N ASP A 30 17.88 -14.02 12.69
CA ASP A 30 18.08 -13.30 13.94
C ASP A 30 18.93 -14.09 14.95
N ALA A 31 18.76 -15.41 15.03
CA ALA A 31 19.54 -16.29 15.89
C ALA A 31 21.06 -16.17 15.64
N SER A 32 21.48 -16.02 14.39
CA SER A 32 22.90 -15.84 14.01
C SER A 32 23.51 -14.52 14.51
N THR A 33 22.67 -13.57 14.90
CA THR A 33 23.08 -12.22 15.31
C THR A 33 22.94 -11.99 16.82
N ALA A 34 22.50 -13.00 17.59
CA ALA A 34 22.20 -12.87 19.02
C ALA A 34 23.41 -12.47 19.89
N VAL A 35 24.63 -12.80 19.45
CA VAL A 35 25.88 -12.50 20.16
C VAL A 35 26.43 -11.09 19.87
N PHE A 36 25.83 -10.37 18.92
CA PHE A 36 26.30 -9.06 18.48
C PHE A 36 25.50 -7.94 19.13
N LYS A 37 26.21 -6.87 19.53
CA LYS A 37 25.55 -5.64 19.99
C LYS A 37 24.74 -5.05 18.83
N LYS A 38 23.47 -4.75 19.10
CA LYS A 38 22.56 -4.14 18.12
C LYS A 38 22.74 -2.63 18.07
N VAL A 39 22.51 -2.05 16.91
CA VAL A 39 22.40 -0.59 16.77
C VAL A 39 21.18 -0.12 17.57
N GLN A 40 21.35 0.98 18.31
CA GLN A 40 20.25 1.60 19.04
C GLN A 40 19.26 2.22 18.05
N ARG A 41 17.99 1.87 18.17
CA ARG A 41 16.90 2.40 17.35
C ARG A 41 15.60 2.46 18.16
N SER A 42 14.67 3.30 17.74
CA SER A 42 13.39 3.48 18.41
C SER A 42 12.48 2.25 18.31
N SER A 43 12.54 1.53 17.18
CA SER A 43 11.71 0.35 16.90
C SER A 43 12.34 -0.56 15.83
N LEU A 44 11.85 -1.80 15.77
CA LEU A 44 12.07 -2.68 14.62
C LEU A 44 10.84 -2.62 13.70
N PRO A 45 11.02 -2.70 12.37
CA PRO A 45 9.90 -2.86 11.45
C PRO A 45 9.14 -4.16 11.73
N SER A 46 7.86 -4.20 11.38
CA SER A 46 6.98 -5.36 11.57
C SER A 46 7.43 -6.56 10.74
N GLU A 47 8.04 -6.30 9.58
CA GLU A 47 8.58 -7.30 8.66
C GLU A 47 9.94 -6.83 8.13
N PHE A 48 10.94 -7.71 8.17
CA PHE A 48 12.29 -7.43 7.64
C PHE A 48 13.08 -8.70 7.36
N LYS A 49 14.12 -8.55 6.54
CA LYS A 49 15.13 -9.57 6.29
C LYS A 49 16.48 -9.13 6.86
N ILE A 50 17.32 -10.10 7.24
CA ILE A 50 18.65 -9.84 7.75
C ILE A 50 19.68 -10.34 6.73
N TYR A 51 20.64 -9.49 6.41
CA TYR A 51 21.78 -9.86 5.57
C TYR A 51 23.10 -9.57 6.26
N LYS A 52 24.09 -10.41 6.00
CA LYS A 52 25.49 -10.11 6.24
C LYS A 52 26.10 -9.47 4.99
N LEU A 53 26.85 -8.39 5.16
CA LEU A 53 27.51 -7.65 4.08
C LEU A 53 29.05 -7.74 4.20
N ASP A 54 29.73 -8.04 3.11
CA ASP A 54 31.18 -7.78 2.97
C ASP A 54 31.41 -6.28 2.71
N LEU A 55 31.46 -5.50 3.78
CA LEU A 55 31.58 -4.03 3.72
C LEU A 55 32.88 -3.58 3.05
N GLU A 56 34.00 -4.27 3.32
CA GLU A 56 35.28 -3.96 2.69
C GLU A 56 35.27 -4.30 1.19
N GLY A 57 34.65 -5.44 0.82
CA GLY A 57 34.42 -5.78 -0.58
C GLY A 57 33.55 -4.76 -1.32
N LEU A 58 32.51 -4.24 -0.64
CA LEU A 58 31.68 -3.16 -1.19
C LEU A 58 32.48 -1.88 -1.40
N ARG A 59 33.23 -1.44 -0.38
CA ARG A 59 34.08 -0.24 -0.46
C ARG A 59 35.09 -0.34 -1.59
N ALA A 60 35.76 -1.49 -1.74
CA ALA A 60 36.71 -1.73 -2.81
C ALA A 60 36.08 -1.60 -4.20
N LYS A 61 34.85 -2.09 -4.40
CA LYS A 61 34.13 -1.93 -5.69
C LYS A 61 33.75 -0.48 -5.99
N LEU A 62 33.57 0.35 -4.97
CA LEU A 62 33.11 1.74 -5.10
C LEU A 62 34.26 2.73 -5.35
N GLN A 63 35.52 2.34 -5.14
CA GLN A 63 36.69 3.23 -5.29
C GLN A 63 36.78 3.88 -6.68
N ASP A 64 36.33 3.17 -7.72
CA ASP A 64 36.35 3.62 -9.11
C ASP A 64 35.02 4.25 -9.57
N ALA A 65 34.04 4.44 -8.66
CA ALA A 65 32.79 5.10 -9.01
C ALA A 65 33.08 6.56 -9.43
N PRO A 66 32.70 6.98 -10.65
CA PRO A 66 33.01 8.31 -11.10
C PRO A 66 32.13 9.35 -10.40
N LEU A 67 32.68 10.54 -10.18
CA LEU A 67 31.99 11.65 -9.54
C LEU A 67 30.91 12.22 -10.46
N ARG A 68 29.66 12.28 -10.00
CA ARG A 68 28.51 12.70 -10.82
C ARG A 68 28.65 14.08 -11.44
N SER A 69 29.37 15.01 -10.79
CA SER A 69 29.54 16.38 -11.27
C SER A 69 30.63 16.52 -12.34
N GLU A 70 31.48 15.51 -12.50
CA GLU A 70 32.65 15.54 -13.40
C GLU A 70 32.56 14.46 -14.50
N PHE A 71 31.54 13.60 -14.45
CA PHE A 71 31.37 12.47 -15.35
C PHE A 71 30.15 12.60 -16.25
N ASN A 72 30.37 12.52 -17.55
CA ASN A 72 29.32 12.41 -18.56
C ASN A 72 29.38 11.02 -19.19
N GLY A 73 28.33 10.22 -19.03
CA GLY A 73 28.21 8.90 -19.66
C GLY A 73 27.63 7.83 -18.74
N VAL A 74 27.91 6.57 -19.08
CA VAL A 74 27.40 5.40 -18.36
C VAL A 74 28.50 4.86 -17.45
N SER A 75 28.27 4.86 -16.14
CA SER A 75 29.24 4.33 -15.17
C SER A 75 29.51 2.84 -15.39
N ALA A 76 30.80 2.46 -15.35
CA ALA A 76 31.24 1.07 -15.39
C ALA A 76 31.16 0.38 -14.02
N THR A 77 30.98 1.15 -12.94
CA THR A 77 30.91 0.63 -11.57
C THR A 77 29.52 0.06 -11.32
N ILE A 78 29.45 -1.26 -11.09
CA ILE A 78 28.20 -1.99 -10.87
C ILE A 78 28.23 -2.67 -9.50
N VAL A 79 27.18 -2.44 -8.72
CA VAL A 79 26.98 -3.05 -7.39
C VAL A 79 25.56 -3.60 -7.29
N SER A 80 25.42 -4.78 -6.68
CA SER A 80 24.12 -5.43 -6.48
C SER A 80 23.61 -5.19 -5.06
N PHE A 81 22.32 -4.91 -4.91
CA PHE A 81 21.63 -4.76 -3.62
C PHE A 81 20.38 -5.64 -3.57
N PRO A 82 20.03 -6.21 -2.39
CA PRO A 82 18.74 -6.86 -2.18
C PRO A 82 17.63 -5.83 -2.01
N ASP A 83 16.44 -6.10 -2.55
CA ASP A 83 15.21 -5.44 -2.14
C ASP A 83 14.59 -6.10 -0.89
N HIS A 84 13.49 -5.53 -0.38
CA HIS A 84 12.76 -6.08 0.77
C HIS A 84 12.14 -7.46 0.51
N GLU A 85 11.88 -7.82 -0.75
CA GLU A 85 11.47 -9.17 -1.17
C GLU A 85 12.65 -10.14 -1.25
N GLY A 86 13.88 -9.65 -1.05
CA GLY A 86 15.12 -10.43 -1.11
C GLY A 86 15.61 -10.74 -2.52
N LYS A 87 15.10 -10.04 -3.52
CA LYS A 87 15.55 -10.12 -4.90
C LYS A 87 16.76 -9.20 -5.08
N MET A 88 17.82 -9.73 -5.69
CA MET A 88 19.02 -8.96 -6.01
C MET A 88 18.84 -8.18 -7.32
N GLU A 89 19.20 -6.90 -7.31
CA GLU A 89 19.25 -6.05 -8.51
C GLU A 89 20.60 -5.34 -8.63
N ASP A 90 21.08 -5.19 -9.87
CA ASP A 90 22.33 -4.53 -10.22
C ASP A 90 22.09 -3.05 -10.53
N TYR A 91 22.97 -2.19 -10.00
CA TYR A 91 22.89 -0.74 -10.14
C TYR A 91 24.19 -0.17 -10.70
N ARG A 92 24.08 0.82 -11.59
CA ARG A 92 25.23 1.62 -12.05
C ARG A 92 25.45 2.80 -11.13
N VAL A 93 26.63 2.86 -10.53
CA VAL A 93 26.91 3.75 -9.39
C VAL A 93 27.71 4.98 -9.82
N LEU A 94 27.30 6.15 -9.32
CA LEU A 94 28.06 7.39 -9.34
C LEU A 94 28.35 7.83 -7.89
N GLU A 95 29.55 8.38 -7.67
CA GLU A 95 29.82 9.11 -6.43
C GLU A 95 29.03 10.43 -6.45
N ALA A 96 28.34 10.71 -5.36
CA ALA A 96 27.45 11.84 -5.23
C ALA A 96 27.57 12.40 -3.80
N PRO A 97 28.69 13.09 -3.53
CA PRO A 97 29.11 13.48 -2.19
C PRO A 97 28.17 14.53 -1.61
N VAL A 98 28.02 14.48 -0.29
CA VAL A 98 27.25 15.47 0.50
C VAL A 98 28.16 16.38 1.32
N MET A 99 29.45 16.41 1.03
CA MET A 99 30.46 17.29 1.64
C MET A 99 31.17 18.09 0.55
N GLU A 100 31.47 19.36 0.84
CA GLU A 100 32.40 20.14 0.01
C GLU A 100 33.80 19.51 -0.01
N LYS A 101 34.59 19.84 -1.04
CA LYS A 101 35.86 19.16 -1.36
C LYS A 101 36.84 19.15 -0.19
N GLU A 102 36.91 20.24 0.58
CA GLU A 102 37.79 20.41 1.74
C GLU A 102 37.39 19.49 2.89
N LEU A 103 36.09 19.42 3.24
CA LEU A 103 35.59 18.54 4.30
C LEU A 103 35.73 17.07 3.88
N GLN A 104 35.41 16.75 2.63
CA GLN A 104 35.58 15.43 2.06
C GLN A 104 37.03 14.95 2.08
N ALA A 105 38.01 15.85 1.92
CA ALA A 105 39.43 15.54 2.01
C ALA A 105 39.89 15.21 3.43
N MET A 106 39.24 15.78 4.46
CA MET A 106 39.49 15.43 5.86
C MET A 106 38.93 14.05 6.22
N TYR A 107 37.83 13.63 5.57
CA TYR A 107 37.16 12.35 5.80
C TYR A 107 37.04 11.52 4.51
N PRO A 108 38.15 11.03 3.94
CA PRO A 108 38.15 10.38 2.62
C PRO A 108 37.44 9.02 2.59
N GLU A 109 37.12 8.43 3.75
CA GLU A 109 36.45 7.13 3.87
C GLU A 109 34.93 7.24 4.09
N ILE A 110 34.42 8.45 4.30
CA ILE A 110 32.99 8.74 4.47
C ILE A 110 32.46 9.17 3.11
N ARG A 111 31.69 8.31 2.45
CA ARG A 111 31.27 8.50 1.05
C ARG A 111 29.77 8.35 0.89
N SER A 112 29.25 8.94 -0.18
CA SER A 112 27.85 8.89 -0.56
C SER A 112 27.70 8.77 -2.07
N TYR A 113 26.69 8.02 -2.48
CA TYR A 113 26.54 7.53 -3.84
C TYR A 113 25.08 7.60 -4.28
N ILE A 114 24.88 7.65 -5.58
CA ILE A 114 23.58 7.48 -6.24
C ILE A 114 23.75 6.40 -7.32
N ALA A 115 22.73 5.58 -7.52
CA ALA A 115 22.78 4.59 -8.58
C ALA A 115 21.40 4.31 -9.18
N LYS A 116 21.38 3.98 -10.48
CA LYS A 116 20.19 3.62 -11.26
C LYS A 116 20.19 2.13 -11.56
N GLY A 117 19.04 1.49 -11.39
CA GLY A 117 18.83 0.07 -11.67
C GLY A 117 19.07 -0.24 -13.14
N ILE A 118 19.76 -1.36 -13.42
CA ILE A 118 20.06 -1.77 -14.80
C ILE A 118 18.85 -2.42 -15.45
N LYS A 119 18.06 -3.20 -14.68
CA LYS A 119 16.89 -3.92 -15.19
C LYS A 119 15.63 -3.08 -15.04
N ASN A 120 15.46 -2.43 -13.90
CA ASN A 120 14.37 -1.50 -13.66
C ASN A 120 14.91 -0.06 -13.52
N PRO A 121 14.78 0.79 -14.55
CA PRO A 121 15.29 2.16 -14.49
C PRO A 121 14.51 3.05 -13.50
N THR A 122 13.34 2.63 -13.02
CA THR A 122 12.62 3.32 -11.93
C THR A 122 13.24 3.05 -10.55
N ASN A 123 14.17 2.09 -10.45
CA ASN A 123 14.84 1.77 -9.20
C ASN A 123 16.04 2.69 -9.00
N ILE A 124 15.90 3.66 -8.11
CA ILE A 124 16.96 4.62 -7.76
C ILE A 124 17.37 4.39 -6.31
N ILE A 125 18.67 4.18 -6.10
CA ILE A 125 19.26 4.03 -4.77
C ILE A 125 20.14 5.22 -4.43
N ARG A 126 19.92 5.79 -3.24
CA ARG A 126 20.83 6.76 -2.61
C ARG A 126 21.39 6.10 -1.36
N PHE A 127 22.72 6.02 -1.24
CA PHE A 127 23.36 5.29 -0.15
C PHE A 127 24.69 5.87 0.28
N SER A 128 24.99 5.74 1.58
CA SER A 128 26.23 6.16 2.20
C SER A 128 27.03 4.96 2.68
N VAL A 129 28.36 5.05 2.61
CA VAL A 129 29.27 4.02 3.11
C VAL A 129 30.37 4.68 3.95
N SER A 130 30.63 4.14 5.14
CA SER A 130 31.76 4.52 5.98
C SER A 130 32.24 3.35 6.85
N PRO A 131 33.51 3.31 7.27
CA PRO A 131 33.98 2.38 8.30
C PRO A 131 33.19 2.51 9.62
N GLU A 132 32.83 3.74 9.99
CA GLU A 132 32.26 4.08 11.30
C GLU A 132 30.78 3.70 11.42
N LYS A 133 29.99 3.88 10.34
CA LYS A 133 28.54 3.66 10.32
C LYS A 133 28.07 2.58 9.34
N GLY A 134 28.99 1.97 8.59
CA GLY A 134 28.64 0.93 7.61
C GLY A 134 27.89 1.50 6.42
N LEU A 135 26.98 0.70 5.88
CA LEU A 135 26.06 1.07 4.80
C LEU A 135 24.72 1.58 5.35
N SER A 136 24.24 2.70 4.83
CA SER A 136 22.83 3.13 4.94
C SER A 136 22.32 3.43 3.54
N ALA A 137 21.15 2.90 3.16
CA ALA A 137 20.58 3.07 1.83
C ALA A 137 19.06 3.24 1.85
N MET A 138 18.57 3.94 0.83
CA MET A 138 17.16 4.02 0.46
C MET A 138 17.03 3.73 -1.03
N ILE A 139 16.25 2.72 -1.38
CA ILE A 139 15.90 2.35 -2.76
C ILE A 139 14.45 2.74 -2.98
N ARG A 140 14.21 3.71 -3.87
CA ARG A 140 12.86 3.96 -4.40
C ARG A 140 12.63 3.10 -5.63
N SER A 141 11.42 2.57 -5.75
CA SER A 141 11.01 1.74 -6.88
C SER A 141 9.61 2.14 -7.33
N GLY A 142 9.41 2.22 -8.65
CA GLY A 142 8.07 2.42 -9.22
C GLY A 142 7.15 1.21 -9.05
N SER A 143 7.67 0.02 -8.71
CA SER A 143 6.86 -1.20 -8.57
C SER A 143 6.88 -1.80 -7.16
N ASN A 144 7.95 -1.58 -6.40
CA ASN A 144 8.22 -2.28 -5.14
C ASN A 144 8.23 -1.32 -3.92
N GLY A 145 7.65 -0.13 -4.05
CA GLY A 145 7.65 0.89 -2.99
C GLY A 145 9.07 1.32 -2.62
N VAL A 146 9.33 1.53 -1.32
CA VAL A 146 10.63 2.00 -0.83
C VAL A 146 11.28 0.96 0.07
N THR A 147 12.49 0.52 -0.31
CA THR A 147 13.31 -0.38 0.52
C THR A 147 14.34 0.42 1.30
N ILE A 148 14.42 0.16 2.61
CA ILE A 148 15.46 0.69 3.49
C ILE A 148 16.47 -0.40 3.79
N ILE A 149 17.76 -0.04 3.75
CA ILE A 149 18.87 -0.88 4.21
C ILE A 149 19.64 -0.12 5.27
N ASP A 150 19.61 -0.62 6.51
CA ASP A 150 20.29 0.01 7.64
C ASP A 150 21.11 -1.01 8.46
N PRO A 151 22.19 -0.58 9.13
CA PRO A 151 22.97 -1.46 9.98
C PRO A 151 22.12 -2.01 11.14
N TYR A 152 22.18 -3.32 11.34
CA TYR A 152 21.51 -4.02 12.43
C TYR A 152 22.41 -4.18 13.65
N THR A 153 23.70 -4.43 13.43
CA THR A 153 24.70 -4.62 14.49
C THR A 153 25.70 -3.47 14.51
N SER A 154 26.17 -3.08 15.70
CA SER A 154 27.06 -1.92 15.90
C SER A 154 28.46 -2.11 15.30
N ASP A 155 28.80 -3.33 14.89
CA ASP A 155 30.05 -3.66 14.19
C ASP A 155 29.90 -3.62 12.66
N ASN A 156 28.74 -3.18 12.15
CA ASN A 156 28.44 -3.02 10.73
C ASN A 156 28.51 -4.32 9.91
N ASN A 157 28.37 -5.49 10.56
CA ASN A 157 28.39 -6.80 9.90
C ASN A 157 27.02 -7.22 9.33
N PHE A 158 25.94 -6.91 10.04
CA PHE A 158 24.59 -7.32 9.66
C PHE A 158 23.70 -6.11 9.40
N TYR A 159 22.76 -6.25 8.47
CA TYR A 159 21.89 -5.19 7.97
C TYR A 159 20.45 -5.67 7.92
N LEU A 160 19.53 -4.76 8.24
CA LEU A 160 18.10 -4.92 8.04
C LEU A 160 17.76 -4.49 6.62
N VAL A 161 16.91 -5.25 5.93
CA VAL A 161 16.34 -4.91 4.63
C VAL A 161 14.83 -5.05 4.74
N PHE A 162 14.10 -3.95 4.56
CA PHE A 162 12.66 -3.91 4.79
C PHE A 162 11.99 -2.83 3.92
N ASN A 163 10.68 -2.98 3.72
CA ASN A 163 9.86 -1.95 3.07
C ASN A 163 9.53 -0.85 4.09
N LYS A 164 9.66 0.43 3.72
CA LYS A 164 9.37 1.57 4.60
C LYS A 164 7.93 1.52 5.16
N SER A 165 6.97 0.99 4.40
CA SER A 165 5.59 0.81 4.89
C SER A 165 5.46 -0.16 6.09
N LYS A 166 6.51 -0.95 6.36
CA LYS A 166 6.60 -1.87 7.50
C LYS A 166 7.32 -1.26 8.71
N SER A 167 7.79 -0.01 8.62
CA SER A 167 8.29 0.71 9.79
C SER A 167 7.20 0.81 10.86
N ILE A 168 7.59 0.62 12.11
CA ILE A 168 6.71 0.80 13.27
C ILE A 168 7.19 2.05 14.01
N ARG A 169 6.29 2.85 14.55
CA ARG A 169 6.68 3.98 15.39
C ARG A 169 7.04 3.49 16.79
N GLY A 170 8.24 3.82 17.24
CA GLY A 170 8.70 3.56 18.62
C GLY A 170 9.12 4.86 19.30
N GLY A 171 8.97 4.92 20.63
CA GLY A 171 9.26 6.12 21.43
C GLY A 171 8.10 7.12 21.51
N GLU A 172 8.36 8.28 22.11
CA GLU A 172 7.40 9.41 22.15
C GLU A 172 7.22 10.03 20.76
N ALA A 173 6.02 10.55 20.48
CA ALA A 173 5.68 11.14 19.19
C ALA A 173 6.54 12.39 18.90
N PHE A 174 6.86 12.60 17.62
CA PHE A 174 7.45 13.85 17.15
C PHE A 174 6.46 15.00 17.36
N THR A 175 6.97 16.20 17.61
CA THR A 175 6.17 17.43 17.61
C THR A 175 6.91 18.50 16.82
N CYS A 176 6.31 19.01 15.74
CA CYS A 176 6.82 20.18 15.05
C CYS A 176 6.34 21.44 15.79
N LEU A 177 7.29 22.35 16.06
CA LEU A 177 7.07 23.61 16.78
C LEU A 177 7.18 24.82 15.83
N THR A 178 7.28 24.57 14.52
CA THR A 178 7.33 25.62 13.49
C THR A 178 6.03 26.40 13.51
N GLU A 179 6.12 27.74 13.51
CA GLU A 179 4.92 28.59 13.40
C GLU A 179 4.42 28.62 11.95
N ASP A 180 3.10 28.59 11.78
CA ASP A 180 2.43 28.47 10.47
C ASP A 180 2.54 29.75 9.61
N GLU A 181 3.06 30.84 10.18
CA GLU A 181 3.26 32.11 9.47
C GLU A 181 4.41 32.01 8.46
N VAL A 182 4.03 31.92 7.19
CA VAL A 182 4.96 32.08 6.07
C VAL A 182 5.54 33.51 6.12
N MET A 183 6.83 33.65 5.85
CA MET A 183 7.34 34.95 5.39
C MET A 183 6.64 35.25 4.07
N ASP A 184 5.63 36.13 4.07
CA ASP A 184 4.85 36.55 2.90
C ASP A 184 5.69 36.49 1.62
N LEU A 185 5.56 35.37 0.89
CA LEU A 185 6.29 35.14 -0.35
C LEU A 185 5.64 35.94 -1.49
N GLY A 186 4.64 36.79 -1.19
CA GLY A 186 3.95 37.67 -2.11
C GLY A 186 3.10 36.93 -3.14
N ARG A 187 2.77 35.65 -2.92
CA ARG A 187 2.00 34.83 -3.86
C ARG A 187 0.83 34.16 -3.17
N SER A 188 -0.38 34.65 -3.47
CA SER A 188 -1.60 33.87 -3.26
C SER A 188 -1.61 32.70 -4.23
N PHE A 189 -1.53 31.47 -3.74
CA PHE A 189 -1.59 30.26 -4.56
C PHE A 189 -2.92 30.09 -5.30
N SER A 190 -3.93 30.92 -4.99
CA SER A 190 -5.25 30.91 -5.65
C SER A 190 -5.32 31.69 -6.97
N GLU A 191 -4.26 32.40 -7.40
CA GLU A 191 -4.36 33.36 -8.53
C GLU A 191 -3.46 33.09 -9.75
N GLU A 192 -2.51 32.14 -9.72
CA GLU A 192 -1.66 31.82 -10.89
C GLU A 192 -2.16 30.58 -11.65
N ASN A 193 -2.58 30.76 -12.91
CA ASN A 193 -2.88 29.70 -13.89
C ASN A 193 -1.65 28.83 -14.29
N GLN A 194 -0.53 28.88 -13.56
CA GLN A 194 0.69 28.16 -13.87
C GLN A 194 1.09 27.21 -12.75
N LEU A 195 1.15 25.92 -13.07
CA LEU A 195 1.75 24.88 -12.24
C LEU A 195 3.27 25.05 -12.19
N LEU A 196 3.83 25.09 -10.99
CA LEU A 196 5.27 25.25 -10.76
C LEU A 196 5.89 23.90 -10.40
N ASP A 197 6.64 23.34 -11.34
CA ASP A 197 7.29 22.04 -11.23
C ASP A 197 8.82 22.15 -11.27
N ALA A 198 9.57 21.08 -11.00
CA ALA A 198 11.02 21.03 -11.13
C ALA A 198 11.49 20.87 -12.60
N ASP A 199 11.13 21.82 -13.46
CA ASP A 199 11.14 21.73 -14.92
C ASP A 199 12.09 22.71 -15.66
N ASP A 200 13.08 23.28 -14.97
CA ASP A 200 13.95 24.33 -15.53
C ASP A 200 15.39 23.87 -15.86
N ASN A 201 15.65 22.57 -15.78
CA ASN A 201 16.95 21.95 -16.04
C ASN A 201 18.11 22.49 -15.19
N MET A 202 17.82 23.08 -14.03
CA MET A 202 18.83 23.57 -13.09
C MET A 202 18.83 22.75 -11.81
N LEU A 203 19.90 21.99 -11.58
CA LEU A 203 20.20 21.46 -10.25
C LEU A 203 20.74 22.57 -9.36
N ARG A 204 20.04 22.79 -8.25
CA ARG A 204 20.42 23.78 -7.24
C ARG A 204 21.15 23.08 -6.11
N THR A 205 22.44 23.39 -5.94
CA THR A 205 23.24 22.90 -4.81
C THR A 205 23.31 23.97 -3.73
N PHE A 206 22.70 23.69 -2.59
CA PHE A 206 22.70 24.53 -1.39
C PHE A 206 23.81 24.10 -0.43
N ARG A 207 24.55 25.07 0.08
CA ARG A 207 25.55 24.85 1.12
C ARG A 207 24.86 24.80 2.48
N LEU A 208 24.95 23.66 3.15
CA LEU A 208 24.38 23.41 4.46
C LEU A 208 25.45 23.56 5.54
N ALA A 209 25.20 24.45 6.49
CA ALA A 209 25.91 24.47 7.76
C ALA A 209 25.12 23.66 8.80
N LEU A 210 25.55 22.42 9.03
CA LEU A 210 24.88 21.48 9.92
C LEU A 210 25.60 21.43 11.26
N SER A 211 25.02 22.06 12.27
CA SER A 211 25.51 22.01 13.64
C SER A 211 24.94 20.79 14.37
N VAL A 212 25.68 20.27 15.35
CA VAL A 212 25.16 19.20 16.22
C VAL A 212 25.49 19.45 17.69
N SER A 213 24.61 19.04 18.59
CA SER A 213 24.85 19.15 20.03
C SER A 213 25.87 18.10 20.53
N GLY A 214 26.41 18.32 21.73
CA GLY A 214 27.29 17.35 22.40
C GLY A 214 26.63 16.02 22.69
N GLU A 215 25.32 16.00 22.95
CA GLU A 215 24.52 14.80 23.14
C GLU A 215 24.38 14.00 21.85
N TYR A 216 24.12 14.67 20.71
CA TYR A 216 24.11 14.02 19.40
C TYR A 216 25.48 13.38 19.13
N SER A 217 26.55 14.13 19.35
CA SER A 217 27.90 13.62 19.19
C SER A 217 28.16 12.40 20.07
N THR A 218 27.75 12.45 21.34
CA THR A 218 27.87 11.34 22.29
C THR A 218 27.11 10.10 21.81
N PHE A 219 25.86 10.27 21.36
CA PHE A 219 25.05 9.19 20.80
C PHE A 219 25.74 8.50 19.62
N HIS A 220 26.34 9.29 18.73
CA HIS A 220 27.02 8.75 17.55
C HIS A 220 28.46 8.28 17.81
N GLY A 221 29.00 8.39 19.03
CA GLY A 221 30.29 7.79 19.44
C GLY A 221 31.37 8.79 19.82
N GLY A 222 31.09 10.09 19.82
CA GLY A 222 31.90 11.13 20.46
C GLY A 222 33.15 11.57 19.71
N THR A 223 33.30 11.19 18.43
CA THR A 223 34.42 11.62 17.58
C THR A 223 33.92 12.29 16.31
N LEU A 224 34.70 13.24 15.77
CA LEU A 224 34.32 13.93 14.53
C LEU A 224 34.07 12.96 13.37
N ALA A 225 34.88 11.90 13.21
CA ALA A 225 34.68 10.93 12.15
C ALA A 225 33.33 10.20 12.26
N MET A 226 32.96 9.72 13.46
CA MET A 226 31.69 9.01 13.65
C MET A 226 30.47 9.93 13.50
N VAL A 227 30.60 11.20 13.89
CA VAL A 227 29.55 12.21 13.79
C VAL A 227 29.38 12.67 12.35
N ASN A 228 30.46 12.95 11.62
CA ASN A 228 30.41 13.23 10.19
C ASN A 228 29.88 12.05 9.38
N ALA A 229 30.16 10.81 9.79
CA ALA A 229 29.60 9.62 9.14
C ALA A 229 28.09 9.53 9.35
N ALA A 230 27.59 9.90 10.53
CA ALA A 230 26.16 9.96 10.83
C ALA A 230 25.46 11.07 10.02
N MET A 231 26.02 12.28 10.02
CA MET A 231 25.52 13.40 9.22
C MET A 231 25.50 13.07 7.73
N ASN A 232 26.54 12.40 7.22
CA ASN A 232 26.59 11.92 5.83
C ASN A 232 25.46 10.91 5.54
N ALA A 233 25.20 9.95 6.43
CA ALA A 233 24.13 8.98 6.23
C ALA A 233 22.75 9.64 6.16
N THR A 234 22.43 10.51 7.11
CA THR A 234 21.18 11.28 7.13
C THR A 234 21.05 12.16 5.89
N LEU A 235 22.06 12.97 5.59
CA LEU A 235 22.01 13.90 4.45
C LEU A 235 21.96 13.18 3.10
N THR A 236 22.55 11.98 3.00
CA THR A 236 22.44 11.14 1.81
C THR A 236 20.99 10.72 1.57
N ARG A 237 20.28 10.29 2.62
CA ARG A 237 18.86 9.91 2.52
C ARG A 237 17.98 11.12 2.23
N VAL A 238 18.21 12.24 2.91
CA VAL A 238 17.53 13.53 2.69
C VAL A 238 17.67 13.96 1.23
N ASN A 239 18.90 14.04 0.70
CA ASN A 239 19.13 14.39 -0.70
C ASN A 239 18.48 13.39 -1.65
N GLY A 240 18.35 12.11 -1.26
CA GLY A 240 17.56 11.14 -2.00
C GLY A 240 16.18 11.70 -2.36
N VAL A 241 15.45 12.24 -1.38
CA VAL A 241 14.11 12.83 -1.57
C VAL A 241 14.17 14.17 -2.31
N PHE A 242 14.97 15.13 -1.82
CA PHE A 242 14.99 16.50 -2.36
C PHE A 242 15.47 16.58 -3.82
N GLU A 243 16.39 15.70 -4.22
CA GLU A 243 16.87 15.62 -5.61
C GLU A 243 15.75 15.17 -6.58
N ASN A 244 14.76 14.42 -6.07
CA ASN A 244 13.69 13.82 -6.85
C ASN A 244 12.53 14.78 -7.10
N ASP A 245 12.10 15.48 -6.05
CA ASP A 245 10.88 16.30 -6.09
C ASP A 245 11.16 17.78 -6.39
N PHE A 246 12.39 18.26 -6.16
CA PHE A 246 12.72 19.69 -6.32
C PHE A 246 13.95 19.97 -7.18
N LYS A 247 14.62 18.94 -7.72
CA LYS A 247 15.91 19.08 -8.42
C LYS A 247 16.91 19.88 -7.54
N LEU A 248 16.97 19.51 -6.26
CA LEU A 248 17.72 20.20 -5.21
C LEU A 248 18.69 19.25 -4.51
N ASN A 249 19.92 19.71 -4.26
CA ASN A 249 20.93 18.99 -3.51
C ASN A 249 21.51 19.85 -2.40
N MET A 250 21.89 19.23 -1.28
CA MET A 250 22.58 19.88 -0.16
C MET A 250 23.97 19.29 0.06
N VAL A 251 24.94 20.16 0.34
CA VAL A 251 26.32 19.77 0.68
C VAL A 251 26.78 20.47 1.95
N LEU A 252 27.43 19.74 2.85
CA LEU A 252 28.04 20.28 4.06
C LEU A 252 29.20 21.21 3.69
N VAL A 253 29.22 22.40 4.30
CA VAL A 253 30.27 23.41 4.08
C VAL A 253 31.66 22.91 4.44
N ALA A 254 32.68 23.44 3.73
CA ALA A 254 34.09 23.06 3.87
C ALA A 254 34.61 23.00 5.32
N ASN A 255 34.16 23.91 6.19
CA ASN A 255 34.58 24.02 7.59
C ASN A 255 33.51 23.58 8.61
N ASN A 256 32.59 22.68 8.23
CA ASN A 256 31.46 22.26 9.08
C ASN A 256 31.88 21.69 10.45
N ASP A 257 33.07 21.09 10.56
CA ASP A 257 33.61 20.61 11.85
C ASP A 257 33.66 21.69 12.93
N SER A 258 33.73 22.98 12.56
CA SER A 258 33.73 24.10 13.50
C SER A 258 32.40 24.31 14.23
N VAL A 259 31.34 23.64 13.80
CA VAL A 259 30.01 23.65 14.43
C VAL A 259 29.59 22.25 14.90
N VAL A 260 30.53 21.30 14.96
CA VAL A 260 30.32 19.98 15.54
C VAL A 260 30.80 19.97 16.98
N PHE A 261 29.86 20.00 17.93
CA PHE A 261 30.21 20.00 19.36
C PHE A 261 30.27 18.58 19.89
N LEU A 262 31.43 18.17 20.41
CA LEU A 262 31.64 16.81 20.97
C LEU A 262 31.29 16.70 22.45
N ASN A 263 31.11 17.84 23.14
CA ASN A 263 30.89 17.89 24.58
C ASN A 263 29.70 18.80 24.91
N ALA A 264 28.67 18.21 25.52
CA ALA A 264 27.44 18.87 25.93
C ALA A 264 27.68 20.07 26.86
N ALA A 265 28.72 20.02 27.70
CA ALA A 265 29.03 21.11 28.62
C ALA A 265 29.61 22.36 27.93
N THR A 266 29.98 22.25 26.65
CA THR A 266 30.65 23.33 25.89
C THR A 266 29.89 23.76 24.65
N ASP A 267 28.77 23.10 24.36
CA ASP A 267 27.94 23.49 23.23
C ASP A 267 27.06 24.70 23.58
N PRO A 268 26.53 25.42 22.59
CA PRO A 268 25.73 26.62 22.82
C PRO A 268 24.24 26.31 23.08
N TYR A 269 23.84 25.05 23.25
CA TYR A 269 22.45 24.58 23.13
C TYR A 269 21.79 24.23 24.48
N ASN A 270 21.89 25.13 25.45
CA ASN A 270 21.43 24.89 26.83
C ASN A 270 19.90 24.73 27.02
N ALA A 271 19.08 25.45 26.25
CA ALA A 271 17.61 25.43 26.37
C ALA A 271 16.93 25.54 25.00
N GLN A 272 16.02 24.60 24.70
CA GLN A 272 15.41 24.44 23.38
C GLN A 272 14.78 25.72 22.81
N ASN A 273 14.05 26.47 23.63
CA ASN A 273 13.42 27.74 23.23
C ASN A 273 14.42 28.83 22.79
N THR A 274 15.72 28.65 23.04
CA THR A 274 16.79 29.55 22.60
C THR A 274 17.61 29.02 21.42
N TRP A 275 17.40 27.77 21.01
CA TRP A 275 18.24 27.08 20.02
C TRP A 275 18.27 27.77 18.66
N ALA A 276 17.14 28.30 18.18
CA ALA A 276 17.10 29.05 16.92
C ALA A 276 18.10 30.22 16.91
N THR A 277 18.13 31.01 17.99
CA THR A 277 19.06 32.14 18.12
C THR A 277 20.49 31.66 18.37
N ALA A 278 20.68 30.64 19.20
CA ALA A 278 21.99 30.08 19.49
C ALA A 278 22.65 29.49 18.24
N LEU A 279 21.90 28.76 17.42
CA LEU A 279 22.34 28.21 16.14
C LEU A 279 22.78 29.34 15.21
N ARG A 280 21.91 30.31 14.93
CA ARG A 280 22.24 31.42 14.04
C ARG A 280 23.53 32.13 14.46
N ASN A 281 23.69 32.42 15.74
CA ASN A 281 24.89 33.07 16.26
C ASN A 281 26.13 32.19 16.10
N THR A 282 26.00 30.89 16.36
CA THR A 282 27.07 29.90 16.23
C THR A 282 27.53 29.74 14.78
N LEU A 283 26.59 29.60 13.85
CA LEU A 283 26.89 29.49 12.42
C LEU A 283 27.52 30.78 11.90
N ASN A 284 26.99 31.95 12.27
CA ASN A 284 27.55 33.23 11.85
C ASN A 284 28.96 33.48 12.39
N ALA A 285 29.27 33.05 13.61
CA ALA A 285 30.57 33.23 14.22
C ALA A 285 31.64 32.29 13.65
N ASN A 286 31.29 31.01 13.40
CA ASN A 286 32.26 29.98 13.03
C ASN A 286 32.35 29.71 11.52
N ILE A 287 31.21 29.79 10.81
CA ILE A 287 31.12 29.56 9.35
C ILE A 287 31.09 30.89 8.61
N GLY A 288 30.29 31.86 9.10
CA GLY A 288 30.07 33.15 8.46
C GLY A 288 28.86 33.16 7.53
N LEU A 289 28.02 34.19 7.63
CA LEU A 289 26.71 34.27 6.96
C LEU A 289 26.74 34.09 5.44
N ALA A 290 27.84 34.48 4.77
CA ALA A 290 27.99 34.36 3.32
C ALA A 290 28.37 32.94 2.85
N ASN A 291 28.82 32.09 3.78
CA ASN A 291 29.46 30.81 3.47
C ASN A 291 28.50 29.62 3.53
N TYR A 292 27.23 29.86 3.86
CA TYR A 292 26.18 28.83 3.85
C TYR A 292 24.86 29.41 3.34
N ASP A 293 23.98 28.54 2.85
CA ASP A 293 22.71 28.88 2.20
C ASP A 293 21.51 28.43 3.05
N ILE A 294 21.71 27.38 3.84
CA ILE A 294 20.81 26.83 4.85
C ILE A 294 21.64 26.39 6.06
N GLY A 295 21.09 26.56 7.25
CA GLY A 295 21.69 26.21 8.52
C GLY A 295 20.68 25.46 9.37
N HIS A 296 21.14 24.38 9.99
CA HIS A 296 20.28 23.47 10.72
C HIS A 296 21.03 22.86 11.92
N LEU A 297 20.31 22.54 12.99
CA LEU A 297 20.84 21.84 14.16
C LEU A 297 20.25 20.43 14.26
N MET A 298 21.08 19.42 14.48
CA MET A 298 20.63 18.10 14.95
C MET A 298 21.04 17.87 16.40
N SER A 299 20.09 17.41 17.22
CA SER A 299 20.33 17.14 18.65
C SER A 299 19.79 15.77 19.07
N ALA A 300 20.25 15.28 20.23
CA ALA A 300 19.77 14.06 20.86
C ALA A 300 18.94 14.32 22.14
N ILE A 301 18.26 15.47 22.21
CA ILE A 301 17.52 15.94 23.39
C ILE A 301 16.05 16.17 23.02
N GLY A 302 15.14 15.31 23.50
CA GLY A 302 13.70 15.38 23.18
C GLY A 302 13.36 14.81 21.79
N ASN A 303 12.09 14.89 21.39
CA ASN A 303 11.58 14.40 20.09
C ASN A 303 10.72 15.47 19.41
N ASN A 304 11.35 16.53 18.89
CA ASN A 304 10.66 17.65 18.26
C ASN A 304 11.52 18.30 17.18
N GLY A 305 10.97 19.29 16.49
CA GLY A 305 11.66 20.05 15.48
C GLY A 305 11.07 21.46 15.36
N ASN A 306 11.81 22.34 14.71
CA ASN A 306 11.35 23.67 14.35
C ASN A 306 12.20 24.18 13.20
N ALA A 307 11.61 24.53 12.07
CA ALA A 307 12.30 25.09 10.92
C ALA A 307 12.84 26.51 11.16
N GLY A 308 12.31 27.18 12.19
CA GLY A 308 12.54 28.57 12.57
C GLY A 308 11.85 29.57 11.66
N CYS A 309 11.53 29.17 10.42
CA CYS A 309 10.78 29.93 9.44
C CYS A 309 10.47 29.07 8.22
N ILE A 310 9.35 29.36 7.54
CA ILE A 310 9.00 28.72 6.27
C ILE A 310 9.63 29.50 5.11
N GLY A 311 10.35 28.81 4.23
CA GLY A 311 10.91 29.35 2.99
C GLY A 311 12.14 30.26 3.16
N CYS A 312 12.79 30.22 4.32
CA CYS A 312 13.84 31.16 4.69
C CYS A 312 15.27 30.81 4.25
N VAL A 313 15.45 29.79 3.39
CA VAL A 313 16.75 29.61 2.74
C VAL A 313 17.25 30.89 2.05
N CYS A 314 18.57 31.07 2.03
CA CYS A 314 19.28 32.24 1.50
C CYS A 314 19.06 33.59 2.22
N ASN A 315 18.25 33.69 3.27
CA ASN A 315 18.01 34.97 3.96
C ASN A 315 18.80 35.11 5.29
N SER A 316 18.51 36.10 6.13
CA SER A 316 19.16 36.31 7.42
C SER A 316 18.75 35.32 8.52
N ASN A 317 17.59 34.68 8.38
CA ASN A 317 17.04 33.66 9.26
C ASN A 317 17.39 32.23 8.80
N LYS A 318 18.12 32.06 7.70
CA LYS A 318 18.46 30.74 7.12
C LYS A 318 19.20 29.75 8.04
N GLY A 319 19.52 30.11 9.28
CA GLY A 319 20.24 29.28 10.26
C GLY A 319 19.54 29.19 11.61
N THR A 320 18.22 29.07 11.62
CA THR A 320 17.41 28.99 12.85
C THR A 320 16.68 27.66 13.04
N GLY A 321 16.78 26.74 12.07
CA GLY A 321 16.06 25.47 12.11
C GLY A 321 16.76 24.38 12.91
N PHE A 322 16.01 23.46 13.50
CA PHE A 322 16.55 22.30 14.19
C PHE A 322 15.61 21.09 14.13
N THR A 323 16.21 19.92 14.29
CA THR A 323 15.55 18.63 14.47
C THR A 323 16.20 17.89 15.64
N THR A 324 15.42 17.26 16.51
CA THR A 324 15.96 16.51 17.64
C THR A 324 15.17 15.23 17.91
N SER A 325 15.88 14.16 18.25
CA SER A 325 15.31 12.90 18.70
C SER A 325 16.21 12.27 19.75
N VAL A 326 15.64 11.58 20.75
CA VAL A 326 16.44 10.79 21.71
C VAL A 326 17.17 9.60 21.05
N THR A 327 16.78 9.23 19.82
CA THR A 327 17.44 8.24 18.98
C THR A 327 17.59 8.77 17.55
N PRO A 328 18.51 9.72 17.27
CA PRO A 328 18.57 10.45 16.01
C PRO A 328 19.25 9.64 14.90
N THR A 329 18.62 8.53 14.49
CA THR A 329 19.14 7.62 13.47
C THR A 329 18.03 6.82 12.80
N GLY A 330 18.29 6.34 11.58
CA GLY A 330 17.37 5.49 10.82
C GLY A 330 16.35 6.28 10.02
N ASP A 331 15.55 5.55 9.24
CA ASP A 331 14.58 6.10 8.30
C ASP A 331 13.55 7.01 8.97
N ASN A 332 13.09 6.68 10.18
CA ASN A 332 12.11 7.48 10.90
C ASN A 332 12.66 8.87 11.26
N PHE A 333 13.90 8.96 11.72
CA PHE A 333 14.51 10.24 12.05
C PHE A 333 14.78 11.06 10.77
N ASP A 334 15.37 10.42 9.77
CA ASP A 334 15.78 11.11 8.55
C ASP A 334 14.58 11.59 7.72
N ILE A 335 13.52 10.78 7.59
CA ILE A 335 12.34 11.11 6.77
C ILE A 335 11.31 11.91 7.57
N ASP A 336 10.82 11.38 8.68
CA ASP A 336 9.67 11.98 9.37
C ASP A 336 10.05 13.27 10.12
N PHE A 337 11.34 13.46 10.47
CA PHE A 337 11.78 14.64 11.21
C PHE A 337 12.65 15.56 10.33
N VAL A 338 13.80 15.07 9.85
CA VAL A 338 14.78 15.94 9.20
C VAL A 338 14.26 16.46 7.86
N VAL A 339 13.75 15.57 7.00
CA VAL A 339 13.19 15.96 5.69
C VAL A 339 11.97 16.87 5.86
N HIS A 340 11.14 16.65 6.87
CA HIS A 340 9.99 17.49 7.22
C HIS A 340 10.41 18.93 7.59
N GLU A 341 11.29 19.08 8.57
CA GLU A 341 11.75 20.40 9.02
C GLU A 341 12.53 21.15 7.95
N MET A 342 13.37 20.44 7.19
CA MET A 342 14.03 21.04 6.03
C MET A 342 13.02 21.41 4.93
N GLY A 343 11.94 20.65 4.76
CA GLY A 343 10.83 20.95 3.85
C GLY A 343 10.22 22.32 4.13
N HIS A 344 9.95 22.64 5.39
CA HIS A 344 9.57 23.98 5.81
C HIS A 344 10.63 25.02 5.50
N GLN A 345 11.91 24.81 5.84
CA GLN A 345 12.98 25.77 5.53
C GLN A 345 13.03 26.10 4.02
N PHE A 346 12.72 25.13 3.16
CA PHE A 346 12.62 25.29 1.72
C PHE A 346 11.28 25.86 1.22
N GLY A 347 10.21 25.83 2.01
CA GLY A 347 8.99 26.61 1.76
C GLY A 347 7.67 25.84 1.76
N ALA A 348 7.65 24.58 2.18
CA ALA A 348 6.39 23.83 2.26
C ALA A 348 5.62 24.12 3.56
N ASN A 349 4.29 24.20 3.46
CA ASN A 349 3.37 24.14 4.61
C ASN A 349 2.89 22.71 4.84
N HIS A 350 2.19 22.49 5.95
CA HIS A 350 1.61 21.18 6.22
C HIS A 350 0.47 20.85 5.27
N THR A 351 0.38 19.56 4.92
CA THR A 351 -0.62 19.05 3.98
C THR A 351 -1.79 18.34 4.66
N TYR A 352 -1.66 18.00 5.95
CA TYR A 352 -2.72 17.35 6.71
C TYR A 352 -3.95 18.26 6.90
N SER A 353 -5.06 17.70 7.37
CA SER A 353 -6.28 18.44 7.67
C SER A 353 -6.72 18.34 9.14
N ILE A 354 -5.91 17.76 10.05
CA ILE A 354 -6.23 17.70 11.49
C ILE A 354 -6.28 19.07 12.18
N ALA A 355 -5.62 20.07 11.60
CA ALA A 355 -5.66 21.47 12.00
C ALA A 355 -5.62 22.31 10.72
N ILE A 356 -6.30 23.46 10.74
CA ILE A 356 -6.40 24.33 9.56
C ILE A 356 -5.46 25.52 9.71
N GLU A 357 -4.50 25.62 8.80
CA GLU A 357 -3.45 26.64 8.84
C GLU A 357 -3.78 27.86 7.98
N GLY A 358 -4.88 27.81 7.21
CA GLY A 358 -5.29 28.91 6.32
C GLY A 358 -4.33 29.10 5.13
N THR A 359 -3.53 28.09 4.79
CA THR A 359 -2.51 28.11 3.74
C THR A 359 -3.03 27.62 2.38
N ASN A 360 -4.27 27.15 2.33
CA ASN A 360 -4.93 26.52 1.18
C ASN A 360 -4.21 25.27 0.64
N VAL A 361 -3.41 24.60 1.48
CA VAL A 361 -2.73 23.35 1.11
C VAL A 361 -2.97 22.21 2.11
N ASN A 362 -3.97 22.32 2.99
CA ASN A 362 -4.42 21.25 3.89
C ASN A 362 -5.23 20.17 3.10
N VAL A 363 -4.59 19.52 2.14
CA VAL A 363 -5.18 18.70 1.06
C VAL A 363 -5.18 17.19 1.31
N GLU A 364 -4.64 16.73 2.44
CA GLU A 364 -4.66 15.32 2.84
C GLU A 364 -5.58 15.10 4.05
N PRO A 365 -6.43 14.06 4.04
CA PRO A 365 -7.30 13.76 5.18
C PRO A 365 -6.50 13.30 6.39
N GLY A 366 -7.08 13.48 7.58
CA GLY A 366 -6.47 13.10 8.85
C GLY A 366 -5.08 13.72 8.99
N SER A 367 -4.14 12.94 9.52
CA SER A 367 -2.75 13.36 9.66
C SER A 367 -1.95 13.37 8.35
N GLY A 368 -2.54 13.00 7.22
CA GLY A 368 -1.82 12.89 5.96
C GLY A 368 -0.81 11.74 5.91
N THR A 369 -0.18 11.59 4.75
CA THR A 369 0.68 10.46 4.40
C THR A 369 2.01 10.89 3.80
N THR A 370 2.07 12.09 3.21
CA THR A 370 3.31 12.64 2.66
C THR A 370 4.21 13.22 3.75
N ILE A 371 5.41 13.66 3.36
CA ILE A 371 6.40 14.24 4.27
C ILE A 371 5.85 15.43 5.08
N MET A 372 5.04 16.30 4.47
CA MET A 372 4.48 17.47 5.14
C MET A 372 3.17 17.17 5.88
N GLY A 373 2.76 15.90 5.91
CA GLY A 373 1.79 15.40 6.87
C GLY A 373 2.42 15.15 8.24
N TYR A 374 1.60 14.71 9.17
CA TYR A 374 1.92 14.26 10.52
C TYR A 374 1.62 12.75 10.67
N ALA A 375 2.01 11.97 9.68
CA ALA A 375 1.76 10.53 9.65
C ALA A 375 2.31 9.81 10.91
N GLY A 376 1.41 9.37 11.79
CA GLY A 376 1.72 8.56 12.97
C GLY A 376 1.97 9.35 14.25
N ILE A 377 1.75 10.66 14.29
CA ILE A 377 2.04 11.50 15.46
C ILE A 377 0.82 12.22 16.03
N THR A 378 -0.35 12.05 15.42
CA THR A 378 -1.58 12.74 15.85
C THR A 378 -2.47 11.86 16.71
N GLY A 379 -2.13 10.58 16.85
CA GLY A 379 -2.84 9.59 17.64
C GLY A 379 -3.73 8.68 16.79
N PRO A 380 -4.12 7.50 17.32
CA PRO A 380 -4.77 6.44 16.56
C PRO A 380 -6.12 6.84 15.94
N ALA A 381 -6.77 7.88 16.45
CA ALA A 381 -8.02 8.39 15.90
C ALA A 381 -7.84 9.17 14.59
N THR A 382 -6.70 9.82 14.39
CA THR A 382 -6.43 10.74 13.27
C THR A 382 -5.25 10.30 12.40
N ASP A 383 -4.46 9.33 12.85
CA ASP A 383 -3.33 8.79 12.12
C ASP A 383 -3.75 7.94 10.92
N VAL A 384 -3.42 8.43 9.72
CA VAL A 384 -3.70 7.71 8.46
C VAL A 384 -2.80 6.49 8.31
N GLN A 385 -1.53 6.64 8.69
CA GLN A 385 -0.50 5.62 8.63
C GLN A 385 0.63 5.93 9.64
N PRO A 386 1.48 4.96 10.03
CA PRO A 386 2.42 5.15 11.14
C PRO A 386 3.61 6.07 10.85
N HIS A 387 3.96 6.30 9.57
CA HIS A 387 5.12 7.07 9.12
C HIS A 387 4.87 7.72 7.78
N SER A 388 5.58 8.80 7.44
CA SER A 388 5.45 9.44 6.13
C SER A 388 6.07 8.58 5.03
N ASP A 389 5.43 8.57 3.87
CA ASP A 389 6.04 8.08 2.63
C ASP A 389 7.10 9.11 2.17
N PRO A 390 8.28 8.69 1.69
CA PRO A 390 9.40 9.60 1.43
C PRO A 390 9.29 10.33 0.07
N TYR A 391 8.21 11.09 -0.09
CA TYR A 391 7.97 12.03 -1.18
C TYR A 391 7.10 13.20 -0.71
N PHE A 392 7.16 14.30 -1.46
CA PHE A 392 6.36 15.49 -1.21
C PHE A 392 5.07 15.48 -2.05
N HIS A 393 3.97 15.91 -1.43
CA HIS A 393 2.71 16.17 -2.11
C HIS A 393 2.91 17.22 -3.22
N ALA A 394 2.14 17.15 -4.30
CA ALA A 394 2.23 18.11 -5.39
C ALA A 394 2.00 19.58 -4.97
N ALA A 395 1.24 19.80 -3.88
CA ALA A 395 1.11 21.11 -3.24
C ALA A 395 2.47 21.61 -2.70
N SER A 396 3.19 20.78 -1.95
CA SER A 396 4.52 21.11 -1.42
C SER A 396 5.55 21.29 -2.54
N ILE A 397 5.47 20.49 -3.61
CA ILE A 397 6.30 20.67 -4.84
C ILE A 397 6.12 22.07 -5.41
N GLN A 398 4.88 22.51 -5.56
CA GLN A 398 4.58 23.84 -6.07
C GLN A 398 5.14 24.94 -5.16
N GLN A 399 4.92 24.86 -3.84
CA GLN A 399 5.39 25.87 -2.88
C GLN A 399 6.91 25.99 -2.82
N VAL A 400 7.61 24.86 -2.70
CA VAL A 400 9.08 24.84 -2.62
C VAL A 400 9.68 25.32 -3.94
N THR A 401 9.16 24.85 -5.08
CA THR A 401 9.63 25.27 -6.41
C THR A 401 9.47 26.78 -6.60
N ALA A 402 8.31 27.34 -6.21
CA ALA A 402 8.06 28.77 -6.24
C ALA A 402 9.11 29.56 -5.44
N ASN A 403 9.49 29.03 -4.27
CA ASN A 403 10.50 29.67 -3.43
C ASN A 403 11.91 29.55 -4.03
N ILE A 404 12.40 28.34 -4.30
CA ILE A 404 13.81 28.10 -4.65
C ILE A 404 14.20 28.63 -6.03
N LYS A 405 13.25 28.69 -6.98
CA LYS A 405 13.52 29.23 -8.33
C LYS A 405 13.85 30.73 -8.31
N THR A 406 13.44 31.45 -7.27
CA THR A 406 13.73 32.89 -7.11
C THR A 406 15.06 33.17 -6.41
N LYS A 407 15.72 32.15 -5.85
CA LYS A 407 16.93 32.31 -5.05
C LYS A 407 18.19 32.35 -5.92
N THR A 408 19.16 33.14 -5.49
CA THR A 408 20.46 33.29 -6.16
C THR A 408 21.65 32.77 -5.35
N CYS A 409 21.44 32.39 -4.09
CA CYS A 409 22.51 31.85 -3.24
C CYS A 409 23.01 30.44 -3.60
N PRO A 410 22.18 29.49 -4.09
CA PRO A 410 22.70 28.15 -4.41
C PRO A 410 23.56 28.19 -5.68
N THR A 411 24.50 27.26 -5.78
CA THR A 411 25.22 27.03 -7.04
C THR A 411 24.31 26.26 -7.99
N THR A 412 24.06 26.81 -9.18
CA THR A 412 23.24 26.14 -10.20
C THR A 412 24.11 25.41 -11.21
N THR A 413 23.76 24.15 -11.49
CA THR A 413 24.37 23.34 -12.56
C THR A 413 23.30 23.02 -13.59
N ILE A 414 23.57 23.31 -14.85
CA ILE A 414 22.68 22.93 -15.96
C ILE A 414 22.79 21.41 -16.15
N ILE A 415 21.66 20.74 -16.16
CA ILE A 415 21.57 19.30 -16.42
C ILE A 415 20.91 19.10 -17.78
N ASN A 416 21.55 18.26 -18.60
CA ASN A 416 21.00 17.83 -19.89
C ASN A 416 20.09 16.61 -19.68
N ASN A 417 19.03 16.80 -18.90
CA ASN A 417 17.93 15.86 -18.70
C ASN A 417 16.69 16.51 -19.34
N ALA A 418 15.92 15.81 -20.16
CA ALA A 418 14.68 16.40 -20.63
C ALA A 418 13.64 16.43 -19.50
N VAL A 419 12.66 17.30 -19.68
CA VAL A 419 11.55 17.39 -18.73
C VAL A 419 10.46 16.44 -19.22
N PRO A 420 9.90 15.57 -18.36
CA PRO A 420 8.80 14.72 -18.75
C PRO A 420 7.56 15.55 -19.05
N THR A 421 6.67 15.03 -19.89
CA THR A 421 5.34 15.60 -20.09
C THR A 421 4.37 15.02 -19.06
N ALA A 422 3.38 15.81 -18.65
CA ALA A 422 2.22 15.34 -17.90
C ALA A 422 0.94 15.68 -18.66
N ASN A 423 -0.01 14.75 -18.69
CA ASN A 423 -1.33 14.92 -19.27
C ASN A 423 -2.33 14.16 -18.39
N ALA A 424 -3.15 14.89 -17.64
CA ALA A 424 -4.18 14.38 -16.76
C ALA A 424 -5.42 13.89 -17.54
N GLY A 425 -5.54 14.27 -18.81
CA GLY A 425 -6.71 14.04 -19.64
C GLY A 425 -7.70 15.19 -19.55
N ALA A 426 -8.92 14.98 -20.04
CA ALA A 426 -9.99 15.97 -19.94
C ALA A 426 -10.77 15.80 -18.64
N ASP A 427 -11.38 16.90 -18.17
CA ASP A 427 -12.35 16.87 -17.09
C ASP A 427 -13.46 15.84 -17.37
N ILE A 428 -13.87 15.10 -16.34
CA ILE A 428 -14.75 13.95 -16.51
C ILE A 428 -15.92 13.94 -15.53
N PRO A 429 -17.17 13.74 -16.01
CA PRO A 429 -18.31 13.51 -15.14
C PRO A 429 -18.39 12.03 -14.73
N LEU A 430 -18.53 11.78 -13.44
CA LEU A 430 -18.66 10.45 -12.82
C LEU A 430 -19.94 10.35 -11.97
N PRO A 431 -20.50 9.13 -11.80
CA PRO A 431 -21.66 8.92 -10.94
C PRO A 431 -21.29 9.01 -9.46
N ILE A 432 -22.21 9.55 -8.64
CA ILE A 432 -22.07 9.51 -7.18
C ILE A 432 -22.05 8.06 -6.65
N GLY A 433 -21.50 7.85 -5.46
CA GLY A 433 -21.53 6.57 -4.75
C GLY A 433 -20.89 5.40 -5.51
N THR A 434 -19.96 5.68 -6.43
CA THR A 434 -19.36 4.70 -7.34
C THR A 434 -17.83 4.85 -7.36
N ALA A 435 -17.11 3.73 -7.29
CA ALA A 435 -15.65 3.74 -7.38
C ALA A 435 -15.18 4.13 -8.79
N PHE A 436 -14.01 4.75 -8.88
CA PHE A 436 -13.44 5.18 -10.16
C PHE A 436 -11.93 5.03 -10.19
N TYR A 437 -11.34 5.22 -11.37
CA TYR A 437 -9.90 5.24 -11.54
C TYR A 437 -9.50 6.35 -12.50
N LEU A 438 -8.43 7.07 -12.19
CA LEU A 438 -7.88 8.09 -13.08
C LEU A 438 -6.70 7.49 -13.84
N THR A 439 -6.46 7.96 -15.06
CA THR A 439 -5.33 7.48 -15.87
C THR A 439 -4.78 8.65 -16.67
N GLY A 440 -3.56 9.05 -16.34
CA GLY A 440 -2.85 10.09 -17.07
C GLY A 440 -1.92 9.49 -18.14
N ALA A 441 -1.19 10.37 -18.80
CA ALA A 441 -0.12 9.99 -19.71
C ALA A 441 1.10 10.88 -19.49
N GLY A 442 2.28 10.27 -19.51
CA GLY A 442 3.54 10.97 -19.50
C GLY A 442 4.51 10.37 -20.52
N THR A 443 5.38 11.21 -21.06
CA THR A 443 6.43 10.83 -22.00
C THR A 443 7.69 11.59 -21.65
N ASP A 444 8.82 11.00 -21.99
CA ASP A 444 10.13 11.55 -21.72
C ASP A 444 11.05 11.24 -22.90
N THR A 445 11.80 12.24 -23.37
CA THR A 445 12.55 12.11 -24.63
C THR A 445 13.85 11.33 -24.47
N ASP A 446 14.37 11.24 -23.25
CA ASP A 446 15.53 10.49 -22.77
C ASP A 446 15.17 9.01 -22.61
N SER A 447 13.86 8.71 -22.56
CA SER A 447 13.29 7.41 -22.23
C SER A 447 13.59 6.98 -20.78
N ASP A 448 13.53 7.94 -19.85
CA ASP A 448 13.71 7.67 -18.44
C ASP A 448 12.58 6.85 -17.81
N GLY A 449 12.89 6.25 -16.66
CA GLY A 449 11.97 5.41 -15.92
C GLY A 449 10.94 6.26 -15.19
N LEU A 450 9.79 6.51 -15.81
CA LEU A 450 8.77 7.38 -15.24
C LEU A 450 8.02 6.76 -14.05
N THR A 451 7.72 7.60 -13.06
CA THR A 451 6.74 7.32 -12.00
C THR A 451 5.66 8.40 -11.96
N TYR A 452 4.49 8.00 -11.48
CA TYR A 452 3.25 8.74 -11.57
C TYR A 452 2.54 8.74 -10.22
N VAL A 453 1.87 9.85 -9.91
CA VAL A 453 0.96 9.94 -8.76
C VAL A 453 -0.24 10.81 -9.13
N TRP A 454 -1.39 10.43 -8.61
CA TRP A 454 -2.64 11.19 -8.66
C TRP A 454 -2.98 11.64 -7.24
N GLU A 455 -3.08 12.94 -7.03
CA GLU A 455 -3.29 13.53 -5.71
C GLU A 455 -4.47 14.49 -5.75
N GLN A 456 -5.31 14.48 -4.72
CA GLN A 456 -6.40 15.45 -4.61
C GLN A 456 -5.86 16.80 -4.15
N MET A 457 -6.40 17.89 -4.69
CA MET A 457 -5.93 19.26 -4.42
C MET A 457 -6.95 20.13 -3.68
N ASP A 458 -8.10 19.57 -3.27
CA ASP A 458 -9.12 20.29 -2.50
C ASP A 458 -8.68 20.45 -1.03
N SER A 459 -8.30 21.66 -0.64
CA SER A 459 -7.88 21.96 0.73
C SER A 459 -9.05 21.93 1.69
N ALA A 460 -8.81 21.42 2.89
CA ALA A 460 -9.70 21.60 4.02
C ALA A 460 -9.74 23.08 4.44
N THR A 461 -10.93 23.52 4.84
CA THR A 461 -11.23 24.86 5.37
C THR A 461 -11.74 24.82 6.82
N ASP A 462 -12.10 23.62 7.29
CA ASP A 462 -12.61 23.36 8.64
C ASP A 462 -12.10 22.00 9.15
N GLU A 463 -11.77 21.91 10.44
CA GLU A 463 -11.24 20.67 11.06
C GLU A 463 -12.22 19.49 10.96
N SER A 464 -13.53 19.73 10.87
CA SER A 464 -14.52 18.66 10.64
C SER A 464 -14.32 17.93 9.32
N GLN A 465 -13.61 18.54 8.36
CA GLN A 465 -13.29 17.94 7.07
C GLN A 465 -12.07 17.00 7.14
N MET A 466 -11.48 16.79 8.33
CA MET A 466 -10.36 15.87 8.50
C MET A 466 -10.74 14.41 8.25
N PHE A 467 -12.02 14.08 8.40
CA PHE A 467 -12.55 12.78 8.04
C PHE A 467 -13.33 12.93 6.74
N PRO A 468 -12.91 12.25 5.65
CA PRO A 468 -13.71 12.13 4.45
C PRO A 468 -15.12 11.66 4.79
N GLU A 469 -16.13 12.39 4.32
CA GLU A 469 -17.53 12.00 4.43
C GLU A 469 -18.19 12.04 3.06
N ALA A 470 -18.96 11.00 2.74
CA ALA A 470 -19.60 10.88 1.43
C ALA A 470 -20.54 12.06 1.12
N THR A 471 -21.10 12.70 2.15
CA THR A 471 -21.96 13.88 2.02
C THR A 471 -21.21 15.21 2.05
N SER A 472 -19.88 15.20 2.17
CA SER A 472 -19.09 16.44 2.24
C SER A 472 -19.01 17.13 0.87
N VAL A 473 -19.26 18.43 0.87
CA VAL A 473 -19.18 19.29 -0.33
C VAL A 473 -17.81 19.98 -0.48
N GLU A 474 -16.96 19.93 0.54
CA GLU A 474 -15.63 20.58 0.58
C GLU A 474 -14.57 19.68 1.27
N GLY A 475 -13.29 20.05 1.18
CA GLY A 475 -12.17 19.36 1.82
C GLY A 475 -11.71 18.04 1.17
N PRO A 476 -10.66 17.42 1.70
CA PRO A 476 -10.08 16.21 1.13
C PRO A 476 -10.96 14.97 1.35
N MET A 477 -11.03 14.13 0.33
CA MET A 477 -11.79 12.87 0.26
C MET A 477 -10.89 11.64 0.14
N PHE A 478 -9.64 11.80 -0.31
CA PHE A 478 -8.71 10.71 -0.57
C PHE A 478 -7.31 11.00 -0.02
N ARG A 479 -6.75 10.06 0.74
CA ARG A 479 -5.33 10.05 1.08
C ARG A 479 -4.43 9.89 -0.15
N SER A 480 -3.19 10.36 -0.06
CA SER A 480 -2.18 10.16 -1.10
C SER A 480 -1.48 8.79 -0.99
N PHE A 481 -0.82 8.40 -2.08
CA PHE A 481 -0.09 7.14 -2.22
C PHE A 481 1.26 7.37 -2.90
N SER A 482 2.27 6.62 -2.47
CA SER A 482 3.61 6.64 -3.06
C SER A 482 3.60 6.57 -4.61
N PRO A 483 4.44 7.36 -5.30
CA PRO A 483 4.55 7.32 -6.76
C PRO A 483 4.84 5.91 -7.30
N SER A 484 4.17 5.54 -8.40
CA SER A 484 4.26 4.20 -9.00
C SER A 484 4.56 4.25 -10.50
N ALA A 485 4.99 3.14 -11.09
CA ALA A 485 5.16 3.01 -12.55
C ALA A 485 3.82 2.92 -13.30
N SER A 486 2.70 2.77 -12.59
CA SER A 486 1.36 2.78 -13.17
C SER A 486 0.86 4.22 -13.29
N PRO A 487 0.44 4.68 -14.49
CA PRO A 487 -0.22 5.98 -14.63
C PRO A 487 -1.69 5.95 -14.16
N THR A 488 -2.17 4.79 -13.74
CA THR A 488 -3.54 4.57 -13.27
C THR A 488 -3.60 4.41 -11.75
N THR A 489 -4.48 5.17 -11.11
CA THR A 489 -4.78 5.11 -9.67
C THR A 489 -6.27 4.91 -9.46
N TYR A 490 -6.64 4.04 -8.51
CA TYR A 490 -8.03 3.72 -8.15
C TYR A 490 -8.46 4.52 -6.90
N PHE A 491 -9.70 5.02 -6.91
CA PHE A 491 -10.31 5.83 -5.86
C PHE A 491 -11.68 5.25 -5.43
N PRO A 492 -11.79 4.69 -4.20
CA PRO A 492 -10.70 4.28 -3.31
C PRO A 492 -9.80 3.23 -3.99
N SER A 493 -8.67 2.91 -3.37
CA SER A 493 -7.80 1.83 -3.85
C SER A 493 -8.60 0.54 -4.12
N LEU A 494 -8.26 -0.18 -5.19
CA LEU A 494 -9.00 -1.38 -5.60
C LEU A 494 -9.04 -2.43 -4.48
N GLU A 495 -7.94 -2.57 -3.73
CA GLU A 495 -7.86 -3.42 -2.54
C GLU A 495 -8.91 -3.02 -1.50
N SER A 496 -9.04 -1.71 -1.21
CA SER A 496 -10.03 -1.20 -0.26
C SER A 496 -11.45 -1.45 -0.76
N VAL A 497 -11.74 -1.25 -2.05
CA VAL A 497 -13.05 -1.57 -2.64
C VAL A 497 -13.40 -3.05 -2.52
N VAL A 498 -12.43 -3.95 -2.73
CA VAL A 498 -12.63 -5.40 -2.64
C VAL A 498 -12.80 -5.88 -1.20
N GLN A 499 -11.97 -5.39 -0.28
CA GLN A 499 -11.94 -5.82 1.11
C GLN A 499 -12.97 -5.11 1.99
N LYS A 500 -13.08 -3.79 1.87
CA LYS A 500 -13.90 -2.94 2.76
C LYS A 500 -15.18 -2.44 2.09
N GLY A 501 -15.19 -2.36 0.76
CA GLY A 501 -16.23 -1.65 0.01
C GLY A 501 -15.88 -0.18 -0.20
N ILE A 502 -16.80 0.57 -0.82
CA ILE A 502 -16.50 1.91 -1.38
C ILE A 502 -16.50 3.02 -0.32
N GLN A 503 -17.32 2.91 0.74
CA GLN A 503 -17.53 3.98 1.73
C GLN A 503 -16.99 3.67 3.13
N ARG A 504 -16.31 2.53 3.29
CA ARG A 504 -15.87 2.01 4.60
C ARG A 504 -14.40 2.28 4.88
N ASP A 505 -13.66 2.82 3.91
CA ASP A 505 -12.32 3.31 4.17
C ASP A 505 -12.41 4.69 4.82
N LYS A 506 -11.86 4.80 6.02
CA LYS A 506 -11.88 6.03 6.80
C LYS A 506 -11.16 7.18 6.10
N TRP A 507 -10.20 6.89 5.21
CA TRP A 507 -9.33 7.89 4.58
C TRP A 507 -9.58 8.04 3.07
N GLN A 508 -10.56 7.32 2.54
CA GLN A 508 -10.92 7.33 1.13
C GLN A 508 -12.43 7.12 0.99
N LYS A 509 -13.17 8.15 0.58
CA LYS A 509 -14.61 8.01 0.29
C LYS A 509 -14.94 8.63 -1.06
N VAL A 510 -15.99 8.10 -1.70
CA VAL A 510 -16.53 8.72 -2.91
C VAL A 510 -17.71 9.61 -2.57
N PRO A 511 -17.90 10.75 -3.24
CA PRO A 511 -19.04 11.62 -3.01
C PRO A 511 -20.38 10.91 -3.27
N GLU A 512 -21.35 11.13 -2.39
CA GLU A 512 -22.79 10.79 -2.52
C GLU A 512 -23.65 12.03 -2.81
N VAL A 513 -23.01 13.18 -2.99
CA VAL A 513 -23.61 14.48 -3.29
C VAL A 513 -22.98 15.09 -4.53
N SER A 514 -23.66 16.05 -5.14
CA SER A 514 -23.11 16.83 -6.24
C SER A 514 -21.87 17.61 -5.78
N ARG A 515 -20.74 17.43 -6.46
CA ARG A 515 -19.45 18.03 -6.08
C ARG A 515 -18.44 17.94 -7.22
N ASP A 516 -17.55 18.92 -7.32
CA ASP A 516 -16.34 18.84 -8.12
C ASP A 516 -15.14 18.53 -7.22
N LEU A 517 -14.27 17.63 -7.67
CA LEU A 517 -12.99 17.30 -7.05
C LEU A 517 -11.85 17.64 -8.00
N THR A 518 -10.83 18.32 -7.49
CA THR A 518 -9.64 18.66 -8.27
C THR A 518 -8.54 17.65 -8.01
N PHE A 519 -8.02 17.04 -9.07
CA PHE A 519 -6.91 16.10 -8.99
C PHE A 519 -5.72 16.60 -9.79
N ARG A 520 -4.52 16.45 -9.24
CA ARG A 520 -3.25 16.70 -9.91
C ARG A 520 -2.56 15.40 -10.26
N PHE A 521 -2.15 15.29 -11.52
CA PHE A 521 -1.32 14.21 -12.03
C PHE A 521 0.13 14.67 -12.13
N THR A 522 1.02 14.11 -11.30
CA THR A 522 2.45 14.46 -11.31
C THR A 522 3.27 13.32 -11.91
N VAL A 523 4.10 13.65 -12.91
CA VAL A 523 5.05 12.73 -13.57
C VAL A 523 6.47 13.07 -13.14
N ARG A 524 7.24 12.06 -12.74
CA ARG A 524 8.66 12.17 -12.35
C ARG A 524 9.52 11.29 -13.25
N ASP A 525 10.65 11.80 -13.73
CA ASP A 525 11.58 11.04 -14.59
C ASP A 525 12.54 10.12 -13.79
N ASN A 526 12.71 10.41 -12.50
CA ASN A 526 13.65 9.73 -11.60
C ASN A 526 15.10 9.75 -12.10
N GLU A 527 15.50 10.75 -12.90
CA GLU A 527 16.84 10.77 -13.48
C GLU A 527 17.92 11.03 -12.43
N ILE A 528 19.01 10.26 -12.53
CA ILE A 528 20.13 10.38 -11.58
C ILE A 528 20.92 11.66 -11.86
N GLY A 529 21.08 12.50 -10.84
CA GLY A 529 21.79 13.78 -10.97
C GLY A 529 20.88 14.99 -10.93
N GLY A 530 19.56 14.83 -11.06
CA GLY A 530 18.58 15.89 -10.83
C GLY A 530 17.30 15.60 -11.60
N ALA A 531 16.39 14.87 -10.95
CA ALA A 531 15.14 14.47 -11.56
C ALA A 531 14.27 15.69 -11.86
N ALA A 532 13.58 15.67 -12.99
CA ALA A 532 12.54 16.63 -13.30
C ALA A 532 11.16 16.04 -12.93
N ASN A 533 10.22 16.96 -12.73
CA ASN A 533 8.81 16.61 -12.70
C ASN A 533 7.99 17.61 -13.49
N LYS A 534 6.79 17.17 -13.86
CA LYS A 534 5.77 17.99 -14.50
C LYS A 534 4.40 17.55 -14.01
N SER A 535 3.48 18.50 -13.92
CA SER A 535 2.13 18.23 -13.47
C SER A 535 1.07 18.74 -14.46
N ASP A 536 -0.11 18.15 -14.38
CA ASP A 536 -1.33 18.59 -15.06
C ASP A 536 -2.54 18.34 -14.14
N ASP A 537 -3.53 19.22 -14.17
CA ASP A 537 -4.71 19.14 -13.30
C ASP A 537 -5.93 18.68 -14.10
N MET A 538 -6.83 17.93 -13.45
CA MET A 538 -8.16 17.60 -13.98
C MET A 538 -9.24 17.82 -12.94
N VAL A 539 -10.45 18.11 -13.40
CA VAL A 539 -11.65 18.15 -12.56
C VAL A 539 -12.48 16.88 -12.77
N VAL A 540 -12.89 16.28 -11.66
CA VAL A 540 -13.85 15.17 -11.62
C VAL A 540 -15.16 15.68 -11.03
N SER A 541 -16.21 15.69 -11.84
CA SER A 541 -17.52 16.22 -11.46
C SER A 541 -18.51 15.10 -11.12
N PHE A 542 -19.23 15.26 -10.02
CA PHE A 542 -20.27 14.36 -9.54
C PHE A 542 -21.63 15.05 -9.57
N ASP A 543 -22.65 14.36 -10.07
CA ASP A 543 -24.05 14.82 -10.14
C ASP A 543 -24.94 13.82 -9.39
N ASP A 544 -25.69 14.30 -8.41
CA ASP A 544 -26.55 13.47 -7.55
C ASP A 544 -27.75 12.82 -8.28
N SER A 545 -28.02 13.20 -9.53
CA SER A 545 -29.01 12.56 -10.39
C SER A 545 -28.49 11.29 -11.11
N ILE A 546 -27.19 11.00 -11.00
CA ILE A 546 -26.52 9.88 -11.67
C ILE A 546 -25.76 9.00 -10.66
N GLY A 547 -26.13 7.72 -10.59
CA GLY A 547 -25.54 6.74 -9.68
C GLY A 547 -26.43 6.38 -8.48
N PRO A 548 -25.97 5.47 -7.60
CA PRO A 548 -24.72 4.72 -7.70
C PRO A 548 -24.78 3.58 -8.71
N PHE A 549 -23.67 3.32 -9.40
CA PHE A 549 -23.49 2.14 -10.25
C PHE A 549 -23.00 0.97 -9.41
N LYS A 550 -23.79 -0.10 -9.30
CA LYS A 550 -23.46 -1.23 -8.40
C LYS A 550 -24.03 -2.57 -8.86
N PHE A 551 -23.31 -3.65 -8.57
CA PHE A 551 -23.81 -5.01 -8.77
C PHE A 551 -25.04 -5.29 -7.90
N THR A 552 -26.00 -6.03 -8.46
CA THR A 552 -27.16 -6.57 -7.73
C THR A 552 -27.18 -8.10 -7.72
N SER A 553 -26.27 -8.74 -8.46
CA SER A 553 -26.04 -10.19 -8.48
C SER A 553 -24.63 -10.55 -8.00
N GLN A 554 -24.39 -11.86 -7.79
CA GLN A 554 -23.10 -12.42 -7.34
C GLN A 554 -22.58 -11.85 -6.01
N ASN A 555 -23.50 -11.58 -5.08
CA ASN A 555 -23.22 -10.98 -3.79
C ASN A 555 -23.59 -11.92 -2.63
N THR A 556 -23.52 -13.24 -2.83
CA THR A 556 -23.93 -14.23 -1.83
C THR A 556 -22.79 -15.17 -1.48
N VAL A 557 -22.56 -15.35 -0.19
CA VAL A 557 -21.55 -16.26 0.37
C VAL A 557 -21.82 -17.70 -0.07
N GLY A 558 -20.80 -18.40 -0.54
CA GLY A 558 -20.88 -19.82 -0.93
C GLY A 558 -21.41 -20.06 -2.34
N GLN A 559 -21.59 -19.00 -3.15
CA GLN A 559 -21.97 -19.17 -4.56
C GLN A 559 -20.86 -19.88 -5.34
N SER A 560 -21.27 -20.78 -6.25
CA SER A 560 -20.37 -21.45 -7.18
C SER A 560 -20.98 -21.57 -8.57
N TRP A 561 -20.15 -21.44 -9.61
CA TRP A 561 -20.52 -21.64 -11.00
C TRP A 561 -19.99 -22.97 -11.52
N THR A 562 -20.83 -23.73 -12.21
CA THR A 562 -20.38 -24.88 -13.00
C THR A 562 -19.55 -24.40 -14.20
N LEU A 563 -18.49 -25.13 -14.55
CA LEU A 563 -17.65 -24.81 -15.71
C LEU A 563 -18.48 -24.74 -17.00
N GLY A 564 -18.27 -23.71 -17.82
CA GLY A 564 -18.98 -23.52 -19.09
C GLY A 564 -20.47 -23.18 -18.97
N SER A 565 -21.01 -23.05 -17.75
CA SER A 565 -22.42 -22.73 -17.55
C SER A 565 -22.74 -21.27 -17.90
N SER A 566 -23.98 -21.03 -18.33
CA SER A 566 -24.49 -19.68 -18.58
C SER A 566 -24.88 -19.00 -17.27
N GLN A 567 -24.42 -17.76 -17.07
CA GLN A 567 -24.61 -16.98 -15.85
C GLN A 567 -25.23 -15.63 -16.18
N THR A 568 -26.28 -15.25 -15.46
CA THR A 568 -26.91 -13.92 -15.58
C THR A 568 -26.32 -12.97 -14.55
N ILE A 569 -25.80 -11.86 -15.05
CA ILE A 569 -25.21 -10.78 -14.26
C ILE A 569 -26.16 -9.59 -14.30
N THR A 570 -26.45 -8.98 -13.14
CA THR A 570 -27.31 -7.81 -13.02
C THR A 570 -26.67 -6.71 -12.18
N TRP A 571 -26.99 -5.46 -12.52
CA TRP A 571 -26.49 -4.27 -11.84
C TRP A 571 -27.52 -3.13 -11.89
N ALA A 572 -27.39 -2.18 -10.96
CA ALA A 572 -28.18 -0.96 -10.96
C ALA A 572 -27.53 0.05 -11.92
N VAL A 573 -28.26 0.43 -12.98
CA VAL A 573 -27.75 1.40 -13.97
C VAL A 573 -27.80 2.84 -13.41
N ASN A 574 -28.89 3.22 -12.76
CA ASN A 574 -29.07 4.53 -12.12
C ASN A 574 -28.59 5.72 -12.98
N ASN A 575 -29.12 5.82 -14.21
CA ASN A 575 -28.77 6.84 -15.20
C ASN A 575 -27.30 6.88 -15.66
N THR A 576 -26.42 6.00 -15.19
CA THR A 576 -24.99 6.02 -15.59
C THR A 576 -24.79 5.85 -17.10
N ASN A 577 -25.75 5.25 -17.79
CA ASN A 577 -25.76 5.09 -19.25
C ASN A 577 -25.94 6.41 -20.03
N THR A 578 -26.32 7.51 -19.37
CA THR A 578 -26.42 8.85 -19.97
C THR A 578 -25.06 9.55 -20.02
N LEU A 579 -24.10 9.14 -19.19
CA LEU A 579 -22.75 9.72 -19.19
C LEU A 579 -22.02 9.41 -20.50
N PRO A 580 -21.22 10.36 -21.04
CA PRO A 580 -20.41 10.11 -22.22
C PRO A 580 -19.54 8.86 -22.06
N GLY A 581 -19.61 7.95 -23.03
CA GLY A 581 -18.81 6.71 -23.05
C GLY A 581 -19.31 5.57 -22.15
N ALA A 582 -20.46 5.74 -21.49
CA ALA A 582 -21.04 4.76 -20.57
C ALA A 582 -22.29 4.04 -21.08
N GLN A 583 -22.60 4.16 -22.38
CA GLN A 583 -23.74 3.49 -23.02
C GLN A 583 -23.57 1.96 -23.05
N ASN A 584 -22.32 1.49 -23.10
CA ASN A 584 -21.95 0.08 -23.07
C ASN A 584 -20.88 -0.18 -22.00
N VAL A 585 -20.86 -1.41 -21.49
CA VAL A 585 -19.99 -1.87 -20.41
C VAL A 585 -19.22 -3.14 -20.80
N ASN A 586 -18.14 -3.41 -20.09
CA ASN A 586 -17.39 -4.65 -20.09
C ASN A 586 -17.58 -5.35 -18.74
N ILE A 587 -17.68 -6.67 -18.76
CA ILE A 587 -17.74 -7.51 -17.56
C ILE A 587 -16.45 -8.33 -17.51
N LYS A 588 -15.67 -8.12 -16.45
CA LYS A 588 -14.39 -8.76 -16.20
C LYS A 588 -14.47 -9.69 -14.99
N LEU A 589 -13.57 -10.66 -14.96
CA LEU A 589 -13.43 -11.67 -13.93
C LEU A 589 -12.01 -11.65 -13.36
N SER A 590 -11.96 -11.68 -12.03
CA SER A 590 -10.79 -12.02 -11.23
C SER A 590 -10.88 -13.49 -10.79
N THR A 591 -9.74 -14.16 -10.76
CA THR A 591 -9.57 -15.51 -10.18
C THR A 591 -8.62 -15.52 -8.98
N ASP A 592 -8.14 -14.35 -8.55
CA ASP A 592 -7.15 -14.14 -7.49
C ASP A 592 -7.75 -13.38 -6.29
N GLY A 593 -9.07 -13.45 -6.12
CA GLY A 593 -9.78 -12.80 -5.02
C GLY A 593 -10.05 -11.30 -5.20
N GLY A 594 -9.82 -10.75 -6.39
CA GLY A 594 -10.04 -9.34 -6.72
C GLY A 594 -8.76 -8.51 -6.80
N LEU A 595 -7.58 -9.13 -6.76
CA LEU A 595 -6.30 -8.42 -6.93
C LEU A 595 -6.12 -7.94 -8.38
N THR A 596 -6.51 -8.77 -9.35
CA THR A 596 -6.48 -8.43 -10.78
C THR A 596 -7.74 -8.92 -11.50
N PHE A 597 -8.10 -8.26 -12.60
CA PHE A 597 -9.28 -8.62 -13.43
C PHE A 597 -8.92 -8.87 -14.90
N PRO A 598 -8.08 -9.88 -15.21
CA PRO A 598 -7.52 -10.07 -16.55
C PRO A 598 -8.50 -10.73 -17.55
N VAL A 599 -9.54 -11.43 -17.07
CA VAL A 599 -10.45 -12.19 -17.93
C VAL A 599 -11.65 -11.34 -18.32
N ILE A 600 -11.88 -11.12 -19.62
CA ILE A 600 -13.09 -10.46 -20.13
C ILE A 600 -14.16 -11.52 -20.39
N LEU A 601 -15.26 -11.47 -19.66
CA LEU A 601 -16.41 -12.37 -19.83
C LEU A 601 -17.40 -11.87 -20.89
N ALA A 602 -17.57 -10.56 -20.97
CA ALA A 602 -18.34 -9.90 -22.01
C ALA A 602 -17.78 -8.50 -22.26
N SER A 603 -17.80 -8.07 -23.52
CA SER A 603 -17.30 -6.75 -23.92
C SER A 603 -18.36 -6.00 -24.71
N ASN A 604 -18.43 -4.68 -24.50
CA ASN A 604 -19.30 -3.79 -25.26
C ASN A 604 -20.79 -4.22 -25.23
N VAL A 605 -21.27 -4.66 -24.06
CA VAL A 605 -22.70 -4.99 -23.86
C VAL A 605 -23.46 -3.74 -23.43
N PRO A 606 -24.75 -3.58 -23.79
CA PRO A 606 -25.53 -2.41 -23.38
C PRO A 606 -25.56 -2.22 -21.86
N ASN A 607 -25.39 -0.98 -21.40
CA ASN A 607 -25.55 -0.61 -20.00
C ASN A 607 -27.05 -0.50 -19.64
N ASN A 608 -27.75 -1.63 -19.62
CA ASN A 608 -29.19 -1.72 -19.38
C ASN A 608 -29.56 -2.53 -18.13
N GLY A 609 -28.57 -2.91 -17.31
CA GLY A 609 -28.76 -3.56 -16.01
C GLY A 609 -28.70 -5.08 -16.04
N THR A 610 -28.51 -5.72 -17.21
CA THR A 610 -28.34 -7.17 -17.29
C THR A 610 -27.51 -7.63 -18.48
N ALA A 611 -26.73 -8.69 -18.28
CA ALA A 611 -26.06 -9.41 -19.36
C ALA A 611 -25.89 -10.89 -18.99
N THR A 612 -25.82 -11.73 -20.01
CA THR A 612 -25.49 -13.16 -19.86
C THR A 612 -24.04 -13.39 -20.23
N VAL A 613 -23.31 -14.09 -19.38
CA VAL A 613 -21.91 -14.47 -19.59
C VAL A 613 -21.75 -15.99 -19.47
N THR A 614 -20.66 -16.53 -19.99
CA THR A 614 -20.32 -17.95 -19.84
C THR A 614 -19.22 -18.11 -18.80
N ALA A 615 -19.41 -19.00 -17.83
CA ALA A 615 -18.38 -19.33 -16.86
C ALA A 615 -17.15 -19.93 -17.58
N PRO A 616 -15.91 -19.49 -17.27
CA PRO A 616 -14.71 -20.05 -17.85
C PRO A 616 -14.55 -21.55 -17.59
N TRP A 617 -13.77 -22.20 -18.44
CA TRP A 617 -13.36 -23.61 -18.29
C TRP A 617 -12.18 -23.80 -17.34
N THR A 618 -11.83 -22.77 -16.56
CA THR A 618 -10.77 -22.83 -15.55
C THR A 618 -11.40 -22.71 -14.18
N SER A 619 -11.17 -23.71 -13.34
CA SER A 619 -11.64 -23.71 -11.97
C SER A 619 -10.87 -22.68 -11.14
N ALA A 620 -11.57 -21.89 -10.34
CA ALA A 620 -10.96 -20.92 -9.44
C ALA A 620 -11.79 -20.79 -8.14
N PRO A 621 -11.17 -20.87 -6.95
CA PRO A 621 -11.89 -20.89 -5.68
C PRO A 621 -12.34 -19.50 -5.20
N LYS A 622 -11.67 -18.43 -5.62
CA LYS A 622 -11.89 -17.05 -5.14
C LYS A 622 -12.04 -16.09 -6.30
N CYS A 623 -13.25 -16.01 -6.85
CA CYS A 623 -13.58 -15.15 -7.98
C CYS A 623 -14.27 -13.86 -7.57
N ARG A 624 -14.01 -12.78 -8.31
CA ARG A 624 -14.71 -11.50 -8.23
C ARG A 624 -15.05 -11.01 -9.63
N LEU A 625 -16.15 -10.29 -9.76
CA LEU A 625 -16.56 -9.62 -10.99
C LEU A 625 -16.30 -8.13 -10.88
N LEU A 626 -15.85 -7.54 -11.98
CA LEU A 626 -15.76 -6.09 -12.17
C LEU A 626 -16.58 -5.72 -13.40
N ILE A 627 -17.37 -4.66 -13.29
CA ILE A 627 -18.10 -4.07 -14.42
C ILE A 627 -17.69 -2.63 -14.59
N GLU A 628 -17.33 -2.25 -15.81
CA GLU A 628 -16.88 -0.89 -16.15
C GLU A 628 -17.42 -0.46 -17.51
N PRO A 629 -17.65 0.84 -17.73
CA PRO A 629 -17.92 1.42 -19.05
C PRO A 629 -16.84 1.12 -20.08
N THR A 630 -17.22 1.16 -21.35
CA THR A 630 -16.28 1.03 -22.47
C THR A 630 -15.39 2.26 -22.67
N ASN A 631 -15.85 3.46 -22.29
CA ASN A 631 -15.12 4.71 -22.47
C ASN A 631 -15.44 5.76 -21.38
N ASN A 632 -15.55 5.32 -20.12
CA ASN A 632 -15.65 6.18 -18.93
C ASN A 632 -14.90 5.46 -17.78
N LYS A 633 -14.66 6.16 -16.66
CA LYS A 633 -13.64 5.81 -15.66
C LYS A 633 -14.18 5.32 -14.31
N PHE A 634 -15.49 5.07 -14.21
CA PHE A 634 -16.10 4.45 -13.03
C PHE A 634 -16.20 2.92 -13.18
N TYR A 635 -16.32 2.21 -12.07
CA TYR A 635 -16.50 0.76 -12.07
C TYR A 635 -17.25 0.30 -10.82
N ALA A 636 -17.76 -0.93 -10.87
CA ALA A 636 -18.29 -1.62 -9.69
C ALA A 636 -17.65 -3.00 -9.56
N VAL A 637 -17.53 -3.49 -8.32
CA VAL A 637 -17.09 -4.84 -7.98
C VAL A 637 -18.20 -5.51 -7.16
N ASN A 638 -18.47 -6.79 -7.41
CA ASN A 638 -19.44 -7.54 -6.63
C ASN A 638 -18.96 -7.65 -5.17
N SER A 639 -19.84 -7.68 -4.16
CA SER A 639 -19.46 -7.53 -2.75
C SER A 639 -18.92 -8.80 -2.09
N LYS A 640 -19.33 -10.00 -2.56
CA LYS A 640 -18.92 -11.29 -1.98
C LYS A 640 -18.18 -12.16 -3.02
N PRO A 641 -17.12 -12.89 -2.64
CA PRO A 641 -16.46 -13.80 -3.58
C PRO A 641 -17.35 -15.02 -3.92
N PHE A 642 -17.10 -15.62 -5.08
CA PHE A 642 -17.74 -16.87 -5.52
C PHE A 642 -16.70 -17.82 -6.10
N ALA A 643 -17.05 -19.09 -6.28
CA ALA A 643 -16.16 -20.09 -6.88
C ALA A 643 -16.60 -20.49 -8.30
N ILE A 644 -15.68 -21.08 -9.06
CA ILE A 644 -15.95 -21.66 -10.38
C ILE A 644 -15.36 -23.07 -10.39
N GLY A 645 -16.19 -24.09 -10.66
CA GLY A 645 -15.77 -25.48 -10.69
C GLY A 645 -15.47 -26.11 -9.32
N TYR A 646 -15.97 -25.52 -8.23
CA TYR A 646 -15.84 -26.07 -6.87
C TYR A 646 -17.21 -26.30 -6.25
N ASP A 647 -17.34 -27.38 -5.48
CA ASP A 647 -18.45 -27.53 -4.53
C ASP A 647 -18.09 -26.76 -3.26
N VAL A 648 -18.88 -25.74 -2.93
CA VAL A 648 -18.68 -24.89 -1.77
C VAL A 648 -19.71 -25.24 -0.70
N THR A 649 -19.22 -25.70 0.44
CA THR A 649 -20.06 -25.94 1.62
C THR A 649 -19.72 -24.93 2.71
N THR A 650 -20.71 -24.15 3.11
CA THR A 650 -20.61 -23.17 4.21
C THR A 650 -21.26 -23.73 5.46
N SER A 651 -20.56 -23.70 6.60
CA SER A 651 -21.11 -24.07 7.91
C SER A 651 -20.96 -22.90 8.87
N CYS A 652 -22.08 -22.43 9.41
CA CYS A 652 -22.12 -21.34 10.39
C CYS A 652 -22.44 -21.89 11.78
N GLN A 653 -21.66 -21.49 12.79
CA GLN A 653 -21.88 -21.84 14.20
C GLN A 653 -21.83 -20.58 15.05
N THR A 654 -22.76 -20.46 16.01
CA THR A 654 -22.80 -19.34 16.96
C THR A 654 -22.28 -19.79 18.31
N TYR A 655 -21.32 -19.05 18.83
CA TYR A 655 -20.75 -19.22 20.16
C TYR A 655 -21.19 -18.03 21.01
N SER A 656 -21.71 -18.27 22.21
CA SER A 656 -22.31 -17.22 23.04
C SER A 656 -21.71 -17.19 24.43
N PHE A 657 -21.56 -15.98 24.97
CA PHE A 657 -21.26 -15.72 26.37
C PHE A 657 -22.45 -14.97 26.97
N THR A 658 -23.14 -15.61 27.92
CA THR A 658 -24.42 -15.12 28.45
C THR A 658 -24.39 -14.74 29.93
N THR A 659 -23.20 -14.73 30.55
CA THR A 659 -23.04 -14.31 31.95
C THR A 659 -22.81 -12.80 31.97
N PRO A 660 -23.71 -11.98 32.55
CA PRO A 660 -23.52 -10.54 32.56
C PRO A 660 -22.25 -10.12 33.31
N PHE A 661 -21.63 -9.03 32.87
CA PHE A 661 -20.52 -8.42 33.58
C PHE A 661 -20.57 -6.89 33.53
N ALA A 662 -20.08 -6.26 34.59
CA ALA A 662 -20.06 -4.81 34.71
C ALA A 662 -19.10 -4.17 33.69
N ILE A 663 -19.52 -3.01 33.17
CA ILE A 663 -18.69 -2.07 32.43
C ILE A 663 -18.36 -0.95 33.42
N PRO A 664 -17.12 -0.89 33.95
CA PRO A 664 -16.72 0.13 34.91
C PRO A 664 -16.62 1.52 34.25
N ASP A 665 -17.05 2.55 34.98
CA ASP A 665 -16.97 3.97 34.62
C ASP A 665 -15.53 4.41 34.35
N ASN A 666 -15.34 5.29 33.37
CA ASN A 666 -14.08 5.99 33.08
C ASN A 666 -12.84 5.08 33.06
N GLY A 667 -12.96 4.00 32.30
CA GLY A 667 -11.95 2.97 32.15
C GLY A 667 -10.84 3.37 31.20
N ASN A 668 -9.58 3.19 31.61
CA ASN A 668 -8.41 3.33 30.74
C ASN A 668 -8.00 2.00 30.05
N SER A 669 -8.81 0.95 30.21
CA SER A 669 -8.53 -0.39 29.68
C SER A 669 -9.81 -1.19 29.47
N TYR A 670 -9.83 -2.02 28.42
CA TYR A 670 -10.96 -2.90 28.14
C TYR A 670 -11.22 -3.92 29.25
N THR A 671 -12.49 -4.04 29.64
CA THR A 671 -12.99 -5.22 30.34
C THR A 671 -13.22 -6.32 29.30
N ILE A 672 -12.43 -7.38 29.38
CA ILE A 672 -12.43 -8.45 28.36
C ILE A 672 -13.14 -9.72 28.81
N ARG A 673 -13.73 -10.46 27.86
CA ARG A 673 -14.21 -11.83 28.04
C ARG A 673 -13.78 -12.70 26.87
N GLN A 674 -13.47 -13.95 27.18
CA GLN A 674 -13.01 -14.93 26.20
C GLN A 674 -14.11 -15.93 25.85
N LEU A 675 -14.14 -16.30 24.58
CA LEU A 675 -15.04 -17.28 24.00
C LEU A 675 -14.20 -18.29 23.23
N ASN A 676 -14.21 -19.56 23.65
CA ASN A 676 -13.45 -20.60 22.97
C ASN A 676 -14.22 -21.13 21.75
N VAL A 677 -13.57 -21.11 20.60
CA VAL A 677 -14.08 -21.60 19.32
C VAL A 677 -13.28 -22.84 18.93
N PRO A 678 -13.90 -24.04 18.89
CA PRO A 678 -13.18 -25.29 18.62
C PRO A 678 -13.07 -25.63 17.13
N VAL A 679 -13.85 -24.97 16.27
CA VAL A 679 -13.89 -25.28 14.83
C VAL A 679 -12.62 -24.83 14.13
N THR A 680 -12.21 -25.62 13.14
CA THR A 680 -11.10 -25.32 12.22
C THR A 680 -11.67 -25.12 10.82
N GLY A 681 -11.05 -24.25 10.04
CA GLY A 681 -11.44 -24.00 8.66
C GLY A 681 -10.97 -22.62 8.21
N GLU A 682 -11.40 -22.21 7.02
CA GLU A 682 -11.22 -20.84 6.55
C GLU A 682 -12.48 -20.03 6.87
N ILE A 683 -12.33 -18.93 7.60
CA ILE A 683 -13.44 -17.99 7.86
C ILE A 683 -13.89 -17.39 6.53
N ALA A 684 -15.19 -17.43 6.29
CA ALA A 684 -15.85 -16.81 5.14
C ALA A 684 -16.75 -15.64 5.50
N ASP A 685 -17.28 -15.63 6.74
CA ASP A 685 -18.11 -14.55 7.26
C ASP A 685 -18.13 -14.61 8.80
N VAL A 686 -18.22 -13.45 9.45
CA VAL A 686 -18.31 -13.32 10.91
C VAL A 686 -19.39 -12.30 11.26
N LYS A 687 -20.25 -12.64 12.22
CA LYS A 687 -21.24 -11.73 12.80
C LYS A 687 -21.08 -11.69 14.30
N VAL A 688 -21.17 -10.51 14.89
CA VAL A 688 -21.02 -10.35 16.35
C VAL A 688 -22.28 -9.74 16.94
N ALA A 689 -23.01 -10.49 17.77
CA ALA A 689 -24.14 -9.94 18.50
C ALA A 689 -23.68 -9.39 19.84
N VAL A 690 -24.14 -8.18 20.18
CA VAL A 690 -23.84 -7.53 21.46
C VAL A 690 -25.13 -7.07 22.10
N ASN A 691 -25.30 -7.44 23.38
CA ASN A 691 -26.36 -6.94 24.25
C ASN A 691 -25.72 -6.26 25.46
N ALA A 692 -25.78 -4.93 25.51
CA ALA A 692 -25.27 -4.11 26.60
C ALA A 692 -26.31 -3.05 27.02
N THR A 693 -26.32 -2.75 28.31
CA THR A 693 -27.10 -1.66 28.91
C THR A 693 -26.12 -0.62 29.44
N HIS A 694 -26.25 0.63 29.02
CA HIS A 694 -25.39 1.74 29.40
C HIS A 694 -26.12 3.06 29.25
N THR A 695 -26.15 3.91 30.28
CA THR A 695 -26.91 5.18 30.21
C THR A 695 -26.41 6.13 29.13
N TRP A 696 -25.14 6.07 28.76
CA TRP A 696 -24.60 6.81 27.63
C TRP A 696 -23.78 5.93 26.68
N LEU A 697 -24.38 5.38 25.63
CA LEU A 697 -23.63 4.53 24.70
C LEU A 697 -22.50 5.26 23.96
N SER A 698 -22.57 6.58 23.83
CA SER A 698 -21.52 7.40 23.22
C SER A 698 -20.20 7.35 23.97
N ASP A 699 -20.17 6.77 25.16
CA ASP A 699 -18.95 6.60 25.94
C ASP A 699 -18.28 5.24 25.70
N LEU A 700 -19.02 4.29 25.10
CA LEU A 700 -18.54 2.94 24.91
C LEU A 700 -17.65 2.79 23.68
N ASN A 701 -16.54 2.09 23.87
CA ASN A 701 -15.80 1.44 22.81
C ASN A 701 -15.86 -0.09 22.98
N ILE A 702 -16.25 -0.79 21.91
CA ILE A 702 -16.43 -2.24 21.88
C ILE A 702 -15.64 -2.81 20.71
N ALA A 703 -14.78 -3.79 21.00
CA ALA A 703 -13.94 -4.45 19.99
C ALA A 703 -13.94 -5.97 20.17
N VAL A 704 -13.66 -6.69 19.08
CA VAL A 704 -13.48 -8.13 19.05
C VAL A 704 -12.10 -8.48 18.49
N VAL A 705 -11.45 -9.48 19.08
CA VAL A 705 -10.14 -9.97 18.69
C VAL A 705 -10.22 -11.45 18.30
N SER A 706 -9.71 -11.80 17.12
CA SER A 706 -9.60 -13.18 16.67
C SER A 706 -8.43 -13.92 17.34
N PRO A 707 -8.40 -15.26 17.31
CA PRO A 707 -7.25 -16.04 17.79
C PRO A 707 -5.93 -15.73 17.08
N ALA A 708 -5.97 -15.16 15.87
CA ALA A 708 -4.79 -14.72 15.12
C ALA A 708 -4.29 -13.33 15.58
N GLY A 709 -4.99 -12.66 16.49
CA GLY A 709 -4.64 -11.33 17.00
C GLY A 709 -5.21 -10.16 16.18
N THR A 710 -6.04 -10.43 15.17
CA THR A 710 -6.72 -9.35 14.41
C THR A 710 -7.78 -8.70 15.29
N VAL A 711 -7.79 -7.38 15.34
CA VAL A 711 -8.74 -6.57 16.12
C VAL A 711 -9.71 -5.89 15.17
N VAL A 712 -11.01 -5.95 15.48
CA VAL A 712 -12.08 -5.23 14.77
C VAL A 712 -12.88 -4.45 15.80
N THR A 713 -12.94 -3.13 15.65
CA THR A 713 -13.82 -2.26 16.44
C THR A 713 -15.24 -2.40 15.92
N LEU A 714 -16.18 -2.72 16.80
CA LEU A 714 -17.59 -2.87 16.46
C LEU A 714 -18.34 -1.57 16.65
N PHE A 715 -18.05 -0.87 17.75
CA PHE A 715 -18.70 0.37 18.14
C PHE A 715 -17.67 1.28 18.79
N ASN A 716 -17.59 2.54 18.37
CA ASN A 716 -16.66 3.51 18.91
C ASN A 716 -17.36 4.84 19.19
N GLN A 717 -17.84 5.01 20.41
CA GLN A 717 -18.42 6.28 20.89
C GLN A 717 -19.52 6.84 19.96
N GLY A 718 -20.26 5.95 19.28
CA GLY A 718 -21.31 6.34 18.34
C GLY A 718 -22.51 6.99 19.04
N CYS A 719 -23.30 7.76 18.29
CA CYS A 719 -24.52 8.45 18.75
C CYS A 719 -24.31 9.68 19.65
N SER A 720 -23.13 10.29 19.62
CA SER A 720 -22.77 11.50 20.38
C SER A 720 -23.73 12.69 20.22
N ASN A 721 -24.38 12.82 19.06
CA ASN A 721 -25.11 14.03 18.68
C ASN A 721 -26.62 14.01 18.99
N ASN A 722 -27.20 12.88 19.42
CA ASN A 722 -28.66 12.70 19.48
C ASN A 722 -29.28 12.56 20.88
N GLY A 723 -28.47 12.55 21.94
CA GLY A 723 -28.98 12.41 23.32
C GLY A 723 -29.47 10.98 23.64
N VAL A 724 -28.97 10.44 24.74
CA VAL A 724 -29.34 9.18 25.42
C VAL A 724 -29.74 8.00 24.51
N THR A 725 -28.73 7.28 24.01
CA THR A 725 -28.91 5.89 23.56
C THR A 725 -28.51 5.01 24.75
N ASP A 726 -29.49 4.38 25.42
CA ASP A 726 -29.32 3.68 26.71
C ASP A 726 -28.89 2.21 26.58
N ASN A 727 -29.08 1.62 25.40
CA ASN A 727 -28.94 0.18 25.22
C ASN A 727 -28.45 -0.19 23.83
N LEU A 728 -27.59 -1.19 23.76
CA LEU A 728 -27.14 -1.82 22.54
C LEU A 728 -27.67 -3.24 22.52
N ASN A 729 -28.51 -3.59 21.56
CA ASN A 729 -28.94 -4.97 21.32
C ASN A 729 -28.94 -5.23 19.81
N ALA A 730 -27.73 -5.32 19.26
CA ALA A 730 -27.49 -5.31 17.83
C ALA A 730 -26.61 -6.48 17.39
N VAL A 731 -26.77 -6.86 16.12
CA VAL A 731 -25.89 -7.81 15.45
C VAL A 731 -25.02 -7.02 14.48
N PHE A 732 -23.73 -6.94 14.77
CA PHE A 732 -22.76 -6.36 13.87
C PHE A 732 -22.51 -7.32 12.70
N ASP A 733 -22.80 -6.83 11.50
CA ASP A 733 -22.76 -7.56 10.23
C ASP A 733 -22.45 -6.56 9.11
N GLU A 734 -21.66 -6.97 8.11
CA GLU A 734 -21.32 -6.14 6.97
C GLU A 734 -22.51 -5.88 6.04
N ASP A 735 -23.51 -6.76 6.08
CA ASP A 735 -24.78 -6.59 5.35
C ASP A 735 -25.82 -5.81 6.19
N GLY A 736 -25.40 -5.24 7.34
CA GLY A 736 -26.21 -4.42 8.22
C GLY A 736 -26.49 -3.02 7.67
N ALA A 737 -27.39 -2.29 8.32
CA ALA A 737 -27.64 -0.87 8.04
C ALA A 737 -26.78 0.02 8.96
N SER A 738 -26.64 1.30 8.63
CA SER A 738 -26.08 2.28 9.57
C SER A 738 -26.88 2.26 10.88
N ALA A 739 -26.19 2.32 12.02
CA ALA A 739 -26.84 2.29 13.32
C ALA A 739 -27.78 3.50 13.48
N VAL A 740 -29.04 3.23 13.86
CA VAL A 740 -30.02 4.28 14.14
C VAL A 740 -29.97 4.59 15.64
N CYS A 741 -29.45 5.77 15.98
CA CYS A 741 -29.35 6.26 17.34
C CYS A 741 -30.75 6.54 17.92
N SER A 742 -31.25 5.61 18.71
CA SER A 742 -32.53 5.64 19.43
C SER A 742 -32.32 5.12 20.85
N THR A 743 -33.34 5.02 21.71
CA THR A 743 -33.15 4.53 23.09
C THR A 743 -32.47 3.16 23.18
N THR A 744 -32.70 2.29 22.19
CA THR A 744 -31.98 1.04 22.02
C THR A 744 -31.56 0.87 20.55
N ILE A 745 -30.27 0.69 20.28
CA ILE A 745 -29.81 0.28 18.95
C ILE A 745 -30.20 -1.19 18.75
N LEU A 746 -30.95 -1.47 17.69
CA LEU A 746 -31.54 -2.78 17.39
C LEU A 746 -31.22 -3.23 15.97
N GLY A 747 -31.25 -4.55 15.76
CA GLY A 747 -31.18 -5.17 14.44
C GLY A 747 -29.75 -5.39 13.95
N ASN A 748 -29.60 -5.60 12.64
CA ASN A 748 -28.30 -5.79 12.02
C ASN A 748 -27.71 -4.44 11.68
N VAL A 749 -26.55 -4.12 12.28
CA VAL A 749 -25.89 -2.83 12.13
C VAL A 749 -24.50 -3.01 11.57
N LEU A 750 -24.02 -2.00 10.85
CA LEU A 750 -22.64 -1.98 10.39
C LEU A 750 -21.70 -1.84 11.61
N PRO A 751 -20.64 -2.65 11.70
CA PRO A 751 -19.54 -2.37 12.62
C PRO A 751 -18.77 -1.12 12.19
N GLU A 752 -18.01 -0.53 13.10
CA GLU A 752 -17.06 0.56 12.79
C GLU A 752 -16.02 0.06 11.77
N ASP A 753 -15.19 -0.91 12.18
CA ASP A 753 -14.23 -1.59 11.31
C ASP A 753 -14.88 -2.76 10.55
N VAL A 754 -14.24 -3.25 9.48
CA VAL A 754 -14.81 -4.33 8.65
C VAL A 754 -14.55 -5.72 9.23
N LEU A 755 -15.61 -6.52 9.39
CA LEU A 755 -15.54 -7.88 9.94
C LEU A 755 -14.88 -8.88 8.97
N SER A 756 -14.90 -8.59 7.66
CA SER A 756 -14.19 -9.34 6.62
C SER A 756 -12.68 -9.33 6.78
N SER A 757 -12.11 -8.48 7.65
CA SER A 757 -10.71 -8.59 8.09
C SER A 757 -10.37 -9.96 8.69
N PHE A 758 -11.38 -10.70 9.17
CA PHE A 758 -11.24 -12.07 9.64
C PHE A 758 -11.29 -13.14 8.54
N ASN A 759 -11.77 -12.80 7.33
CA ASN A 759 -11.91 -13.76 6.25
C ASN A 759 -10.53 -14.32 5.85
N GLY A 760 -10.47 -15.62 5.60
CA GLY A 760 -9.20 -16.32 5.33
C GLY A 760 -8.48 -16.85 6.57
N GLN A 761 -8.82 -16.39 7.78
CA GLN A 761 -8.17 -16.85 9.01
C GLN A 761 -8.73 -18.20 9.49
N ASN A 762 -7.97 -18.87 10.37
CA ASN A 762 -8.47 -20.03 11.10
C ASN A 762 -9.22 -19.57 12.37
N PRO A 763 -10.51 -19.93 12.55
CA PRO A 763 -11.29 -19.46 13.69
C PRO A 763 -10.96 -20.16 15.00
N GLN A 764 -10.15 -21.22 14.97
CA GLN A 764 -9.85 -22.04 16.15
C GLN A 764 -9.09 -21.24 17.21
N GLY A 765 -9.62 -21.22 18.43
CA GLY A 765 -8.95 -20.64 19.59
C GLY A 765 -9.84 -19.69 20.38
N ASN A 766 -9.22 -18.79 21.14
CA ASN A 766 -9.95 -17.86 22.00
C ASN A 766 -10.22 -16.56 21.25
N TRP A 767 -11.51 -16.28 21.06
CA TRP A 767 -12.00 -14.97 20.65
C TRP A 767 -12.17 -14.09 21.89
N ILE A 768 -11.76 -12.83 21.79
CA ILE A 768 -11.82 -11.89 22.92
C ILE A 768 -12.78 -10.77 22.54
N LEU A 769 -13.84 -10.57 23.33
CA LEU A 769 -14.61 -9.34 23.29
C LEU A 769 -14.09 -8.41 24.38
N GLY A 770 -13.77 -7.17 24.01
CA GLY A 770 -13.47 -6.09 24.93
C GLY A 770 -14.56 -5.02 24.89
N VAL A 771 -14.89 -4.47 26.05
CA VAL A 771 -15.67 -3.23 26.18
C VAL A 771 -14.99 -2.30 27.18
N VAL A 772 -14.94 -1.02 26.87
CA VAL A 772 -14.49 0.05 27.76
C VAL A 772 -15.47 1.21 27.70
N ASP A 773 -15.72 1.82 28.83
CA ASP A 773 -16.41 3.10 28.96
C ASP A 773 -15.35 4.18 29.13
N LEU A 774 -15.28 5.13 28.20
CA LEU A 774 -14.31 6.23 28.16
C LEU A 774 -14.89 7.53 28.74
N GLY A 775 -16.18 7.57 29.01
CA GLY A 775 -16.88 8.66 29.65
C GLY A 775 -16.74 8.59 31.16
N ALA A 776 -17.10 9.68 31.83
CA ALA A 776 -17.20 9.71 33.28
C ALA A 776 -18.67 9.89 33.67
N GLN A 777 -19.03 9.40 34.87
CA GLN A 777 -20.32 9.61 35.59
C GLN A 777 -21.32 8.46 35.48
N ASP A 778 -21.09 7.49 34.60
CA ASP A 778 -21.98 6.36 34.47
C ASP A 778 -21.29 5.01 34.32
N THR A 779 -22.08 3.95 34.44
CA THR A 779 -21.60 2.57 34.34
C THR A 779 -22.61 1.80 33.52
N GLY A 780 -22.18 0.64 33.01
CA GLY A 780 -23.11 -0.26 32.35
C GLY A 780 -22.90 -1.71 32.70
N THR A 781 -23.62 -2.53 31.94
CA THR A 781 -23.54 -3.98 32.02
C THR A 781 -23.56 -4.55 30.62
N MET A 782 -22.55 -5.35 30.30
CA MET A 782 -22.60 -6.24 29.15
C MET A 782 -23.45 -7.45 29.55
N ASN A 783 -24.66 -7.55 29.01
CA ASN A 783 -25.63 -8.61 29.34
C ASN A 783 -25.23 -9.93 28.66
N SER A 784 -24.88 -9.88 27.38
CA SER A 784 -24.38 -11.02 26.62
C SER A 784 -23.69 -10.58 25.32
N PHE A 785 -22.90 -11.48 24.75
CA PHE A 785 -22.42 -11.35 23.38
C PHE A 785 -22.31 -12.71 22.71
N SER A 786 -22.29 -12.74 21.39
CA SER A 786 -22.01 -13.94 20.62
C SER A 786 -21.18 -13.65 19.38
N VAL A 787 -20.39 -14.63 18.95
CA VAL A 787 -19.69 -14.61 17.67
C VAL A 787 -20.24 -15.75 16.83
N THR A 788 -20.84 -15.41 15.69
CA THR A 788 -21.26 -16.37 14.67
C THR A 788 -20.17 -16.45 13.62
N ILE A 789 -19.62 -17.65 13.43
CA ILE A 789 -18.51 -17.89 12.51
C ILE A 789 -19.01 -18.83 11.42
N CYS A 790 -18.93 -18.36 10.18
CA CYS A 790 -19.15 -19.17 8.99
C CYS A 790 -17.82 -19.60 8.41
N THR A 791 -17.60 -20.90 8.32
CA THR A 791 -16.43 -21.49 7.64
C THR A 791 -16.83 -22.05 6.30
N GLN A 792 -15.91 -21.98 5.33
CA GLN A 792 -16.08 -22.60 4.03
C GLN A 792 -15.08 -23.71 3.81
N THR A 793 -15.55 -24.81 3.24
CA THR A 793 -14.71 -25.84 2.64
C THR A 793 -15.05 -25.94 1.17
N MET A 794 -14.01 -25.89 0.34
CA MET A 794 -14.12 -25.97 -1.11
C MET A 794 -13.49 -27.27 -1.56
N MET A 795 -14.25 -28.08 -2.30
CA MET A 795 -13.75 -29.28 -2.96
C MET A 795 -13.84 -29.06 -4.46
N LEU A 796 -12.81 -29.44 -5.21
CA LEU A 796 -12.86 -29.37 -6.66
C LEU A 796 -14.07 -30.21 -7.11
N GLY A 797 -14.99 -29.57 -7.82
CA GLY A 797 -16.22 -30.22 -8.26
C GLY A 797 -15.86 -31.39 -9.17
N THR A 798 -16.48 -32.54 -8.94
CA THR A 798 -16.40 -33.63 -9.92
C THR A 798 -17.30 -33.25 -11.09
N ASP A 799 -16.71 -32.98 -12.26
CA ASP A 799 -17.48 -32.72 -13.48
C ASP A 799 -18.48 -33.86 -13.72
N HIS A 800 -19.78 -33.56 -13.61
CA HIS A 800 -20.81 -34.52 -13.97
C HIS A 800 -21.04 -34.46 -15.49
N PHE A 801 -20.17 -35.11 -16.27
CA PHE A 801 -20.31 -35.26 -17.73
C PHE A 801 -21.44 -36.23 -18.15
N GLY A 802 -22.31 -36.65 -17.22
CA GLY A 802 -23.43 -37.57 -17.45
C GLY A 802 -24.70 -36.89 -17.95
N LEU A 803 -25.68 -37.69 -18.37
CA LEU A 803 -27.02 -37.26 -18.76
C LEU A 803 -27.85 -36.96 -17.50
N ALA A 804 -28.59 -35.85 -17.51
CA ALA A 804 -29.41 -35.44 -16.36
C ALA A 804 -30.52 -36.46 -16.11
N ASP A 805 -30.74 -36.85 -14.85
CA ASP A 805 -31.79 -37.79 -14.44
C ASP A 805 -31.74 -39.19 -15.09
N PHE A 806 -30.55 -39.65 -15.52
CA PHE A 806 -30.41 -40.94 -16.22
C PHE A 806 -30.75 -42.18 -15.38
N LYS A 807 -31.84 -42.86 -15.75
CA LYS A 807 -32.41 -44.03 -15.07
C LYS A 807 -32.60 -45.17 -16.08
N ILE A 808 -32.24 -46.39 -15.64
CA ILE A 808 -32.55 -47.63 -16.37
C ILE A 808 -33.28 -48.59 -15.44
N TYR A 809 -34.49 -49.00 -15.80
CA TYR A 809 -35.33 -49.85 -14.95
C TYR A 809 -36.35 -50.70 -15.74
N PRO A 810 -36.72 -51.89 -15.25
CA PRO A 810 -36.13 -52.58 -14.10
C PRO A 810 -34.72 -53.09 -14.42
N ASN A 811 -33.90 -53.24 -13.38
CA ASN A 811 -32.58 -53.85 -13.45
C ASN A 811 -32.36 -54.63 -12.13
N PRO A 812 -32.40 -55.98 -12.13
CA PRO A 812 -32.38 -56.89 -13.28
C PRO A 812 -33.64 -56.89 -14.16
N ASN A 813 -33.54 -57.40 -15.39
CA ASN A 813 -34.66 -57.54 -16.34
C ASN A 813 -34.57 -58.83 -17.18
N LYS A 814 -35.59 -59.11 -18.00
CA LYS A 814 -35.63 -60.28 -18.92
C LYS A 814 -35.37 -59.89 -20.38
N GLY A 815 -34.56 -58.85 -20.62
CA GLY A 815 -34.35 -58.24 -21.93
C GLY A 815 -35.24 -57.02 -22.21
N ASN A 816 -36.09 -56.62 -21.26
CA ASN A 816 -37.06 -55.53 -21.42
C ASN A 816 -36.84 -54.48 -20.33
N PHE A 817 -36.43 -53.26 -20.69
CA PHE A 817 -36.15 -52.19 -19.73
C PHE A 817 -36.45 -50.82 -20.33
N ASN A 818 -36.66 -49.82 -19.49
CA ASN A 818 -36.81 -48.43 -19.87
C ASN A 818 -35.49 -47.69 -19.69
N VAL A 819 -35.22 -46.75 -20.58
CA VAL A 819 -34.14 -45.77 -20.47
C VAL A 819 -34.79 -44.39 -20.40
N GLN A 820 -34.53 -43.65 -19.32
CA GLN A 820 -35.08 -42.33 -19.10
C GLN A 820 -33.98 -41.34 -18.73
N PHE A 821 -33.99 -40.14 -19.32
CA PHE A 821 -33.16 -38.99 -18.93
C PHE A 821 -33.71 -37.69 -19.53
N ASP A 822 -33.27 -36.56 -19.00
CA ASP A 822 -33.50 -35.25 -19.58
C ASP A 822 -32.35 -34.91 -20.53
N SER A 823 -32.66 -34.73 -21.80
CA SER A 823 -31.71 -34.26 -22.80
C SER A 823 -31.72 -32.74 -22.88
N GLU A 824 -30.52 -32.16 -22.78
CA GLU A 824 -30.27 -30.73 -22.98
C GLU A 824 -29.76 -30.42 -24.39
N SER A 825 -29.66 -31.44 -25.25
CA SER A 825 -29.14 -31.30 -26.62
C SER A 825 -30.29 -31.28 -27.63
N GLY A 826 -30.06 -30.68 -28.80
CA GLY A 826 -30.96 -30.78 -29.95
C GLY A 826 -30.63 -31.94 -30.89
N ASN A 827 -29.64 -32.77 -30.53
CA ASN A 827 -29.12 -33.84 -31.37
C ASN A 827 -29.92 -35.14 -31.19
N GLU A 828 -29.82 -36.03 -32.17
CA GLU A 828 -30.36 -37.39 -32.04
C GLU A 828 -29.71 -38.17 -30.89
N ILE A 829 -30.53 -38.92 -30.17
CA ILE A 829 -30.09 -39.78 -29.06
C ILE A 829 -29.76 -41.15 -29.62
N LYS A 830 -28.51 -41.61 -29.45
CA LYS A 830 -28.07 -42.93 -29.92
C LYS A 830 -27.93 -43.87 -28.73
N ILE A 831 -28.65 -44.98 -28.75
CA ILE A 831 -28.56 -46.02 -27.73
C ILE A 831 -28.00 -47.29 -28.34
N SER A 832 -26.92 -47.80 -27.75
CA SER A 832 -26.30 -49.08 -28.09
C SER A 832 -26.17 -49.96 -26.87
N VAL A 833 -26.43 -51.25 -27.00
CA VAL A 833 -26.26 -52.23 -25.92
C VAL A 833 -25.23 -53.26 -26.35
N HIS A 834 -24.24 -53.51 -25.50
CA HIS A 834 -23.18 -54.49 -25.74
C HIS A 834 -23.19 -55.56 -24.65
N ASP A 835 -22.82 -56.79 -24.99
CA ASP A 835 -22.49 -57.79 -23.98
C ASP A 835 -21.10 -57.53 -23.39
N ILE A 836 -20.71 -58.30 -22.35
CA ILE A 836 -19.43 -58.12 -21.66
C ILE A 836 -18.20 -58.38 -22.55
N SER A 837 -18.37 -59.05 -23.71
CA SER A 837 -17.30 -59.26 -24.69
C SER A 837 -17.14 -58.09 -25.66
N GLY A 838 -18.00 -57.06 -25.56
CA GLY A 838 -18.03 -55.91 -26.45
C GLY A 838 -18.80 -56.14 -27.75
N ARG A 839 -19.52 -57.26 -27.89
CA ARG A 839 -20.37 -57.50 -29.06
C ARG A 839 -21.65 -56.68 -28.94
N GLN A 840 -21.97 -55.91 -29.99
CA GLN A 840 -23.17 -55.08 -30.06
C GLN A 840 -24.43 -55.94 -30.25
N ILE A 841 -25.37 -55.81 -29.33
CA ILE A 841 -26.64 -56.55 -29.27
C ILE A 841 -27.81 -55.69 -29.74
N PHE A 842 -27.72 -54.38 -29.53
CA PHE A 842 -28.73 -53.41 -29.92
C PHE A 842 -28.06 -52.11 -30.33
N ASN A 843 -28.62 -51.42 -31.33
CA ASN A 843 -28.23 -50.07 -31.71
C ASN A 843 -29.40 -49.37 -32.39
N LYS A 844 -29.79 -48.20 -31.89
CA LYS A 844 -30.89 -47.40 -32.45
C LYS A 844 -30.69 -45.92 -32.14
N SER A 845 -31.05 -45.07 -33.12
CA SER A 845 -31.14 -43.62 -32.94
C SER A 845 -32.59 -43.20 -32.73
N TYR A 846 -32.79 -42.17 -31.92
CA TYR A 846 -34.09 -41.59 -31.60
C TYR A 846 -34.06 -40.08 -31.83
N GLN A 847 -35.18 -39.53 -32.28
CA GLN A 847 -35.38 -38.09 -32.32
C GLN A 847 -35.51 -37.55 -30.90
N ASN A 848 -34.95 -36.38 -30.65
CA ASN A 848 -34.88 -35.80 -29.33
C ASN A 848 -36.02 -34.82 -29.10
N THR A 849 -36.77 -35.04 -28.02
CA THR A 849 -37.94 -34.23 -27.63
C THR A 849 -37.75 -33.57 -26.27
N GLY A 850 -36.52 -33.44 -25.78
CA GLY A 850 -36.19 -32.94 -24.44
C GLY A 850 -36.20 -34.06 -23.40
N LEU A 851 -37.39 -34.46 -22.91
CA LEU A 851 -37.51 -35.62 -22.02
C LEU A 851 -37.45 -36.91 -22.86
N PHE A 852 -36.40 -37.70 -22.66
CA PHE A 852 -36.27 -39.01 -23.29
C PHE A 852 -36.77 -40.11 -22.35
N SER A 853 -37.74 -40.91 -22.81
CA SER A 853 -38.24 -42.07 -22.07
C SER A 853 -38.68 -43.16 -23.05
N GLU A 854 -37.83 -44.15 -23.26
CA GLU A 854 -38.05 -45.20 -24.25
C GLU A 854 -37.93 -46.59 -23.65
N LYS A 855 -38.79 -47.49 -24.13
CA LYS A 855 -38.77 -48.90 -23.74
C LYS A 855 -37.96 -49.70 -24.76
N LEU A 856 -36.91 -50.36 -24.28
CA LEU A 856 -36.05 -51.21 -25.09
C LEU A 856 -36.40 -52.69 -24.87
N GLN A 857 -36.40 -53.42 -25.99
CA GLN A 857 -36.59 -54.86 -26.05
C GLN A 857 -35.39 -55.47 -26.77
N LEU A 858 -34.63 -56.30 -26.08
CA LEU A 858 -33.55 -57.08 -26.65
C LEU A 858 -34.10 -58.44 -27.09
N ASN A 859 -33.79 -58.86 -28.31
CA ASN A 859 -34.23 -60.15 -28.87
C ASN A 859 -33.10 -61.18 -28.73
N ASN A 860 -33.42 -62.41 -28.32
CA ASN A 860 -32.50 -63.55 -28.24
C ASN A 860 -31.26 -63.32 -27.36
N VAL A 861 -31.45 -62.69 -26.19
CA VAL A 861 -30.37 -62.45 -25.21
C VAL A 861 -30.27 -63.57 -24.18
N GLN A 862 -29.03 -63.89 -23.78
CA GLN A 862 -28.75 -64.84 -22.70
C GLN A 862 -28.64 -64.13 -21.35
N SER A 863 -28.88 -64.84 -20.25
CA SER A 863 -28.67 -64.31 -18.90
C SER A 863 -27.22 -63.87 -18.73
N GLY A 864 -27.00 -62.66 -18.22
CA GLY A 864 -25.67 -62.06 -18.14
C GLY A 864 -25.67 -60.56 -17.93
N VAL A 865 -24.47 -59.98 -17.96
CA VAL A 865 -24.23 -58.55 -17.80
C VAL A 865 -24.08 -57.87 -19.16
N TYR A 866 -24.80 -56.76 -19.34
CA TYR A 866 -24.74 -55.95 -20.55
C TYR A 866 -24.47 -54.48 -20.20
N LEU A 867 -23.88 -53.76 -21.14
CA LEU A 867 -23.56 -52.33 -21.04
C LEU A 867 -24.45 -51.55 -22.02
N VAL A 868 -25.30 -50.68 -21.48
CA VAL A 868 -26.13 -49.73 -22.23
C VAL A 868 -25.35 -48.43 -22.34
N ASN A 869 -25.04 -48.04 -23.57
CA ASN A 869 -24.32 -46.83 -23.92
C ASN A 869 -25.26 -45.85 -24.62
N VAL A 870 -25.43 -44.66 -24.04
CA VAL A 870 -26.29 -43.59 -24.54
C VAL A 870 -25.42 -42.41 -24.93
N ILE A 871 -25.58 -41.93 -26.16
CA ILE A 871 -24.86 -40.78 -26.71
C ILE A 871 -25.87 -39.71 -27.06
N ASP A 872 -25.64 -38.49 -26.58
CA ASP A 872 -26.46 -37.30 -26.80
C ASP A 872 -25.54 -36.11 -27.15
N GLY A 873 -25.39 -35.85 -28.45
CA GLY A 873 -24.37 -34.90 -28.95
C GLY A 873 -22.94 -35.34 -28.56
N ASP A 874 -22.25 -34.47 -27.83
CA ASP A 874 -20.90 -34.73 -27.31
C ASP A 874 -20.89 -35.47 -25.96
N ARG A 875 -22.06 -35.70 -25.35
CA ARG A 875 -22.20 -36.41 -24.06
C ARG A 875 -22.39 -37.90 -24.28
N LYS A 876 -21.72 -38.72 -23.46
CA LYS A 876 -21.80 -40.19 -23.51
C LYS A 876 -21.88 -40.75 -22.10
N GLU A 877 -22.90 -41.56 -21.83
CA GLU A 877 -23.05 -42.26 -20.55
C GLU A 877 -23.26 -43.76 -20.74
N VAL A 878 -22.64 -44.57 -19.88
CA VAL A 878 -22.71 -46.03 -19.93
C VAL A 878 -23.24 -46.57 -18.61
N LYS A 879 -24.32 -47.34 -18.63
CA LYS A 879 -24.85 -48.07 -17.47
C LYS A 879 -24.90 -49.57 -17.67
N LYS A 880 -24.62 -50.29 -16.59
CA LYS A 880 -24.71 -51.76 -16.52
C LYS A 880 -26.15 -52.19 -16.28
N ILE A 881 -26.61 -53.18 -17.05
CA ILE A 881 -27.83 -53.93 -16.79
C ILE A 881 -27.54 -55.42 -16.61
N VAL A 882 -28.39 -56.09 -15.84
CA VAL A 882 -28.37 -57.54 -15.62
C VAL A 882 -29.60 -58.14 -16.28
N ILE A 883 -29.39 -59.12 -17.15
CA ILE A 883 -30.46 -59.92 -17.75
C ILE A 883 -30.50 -61.27 -17.04
N GLU A 884 -31.67 -61.66 -16.54
CA GLU A 884 -31.93 -62.93 -15.84
C GLU A 884 -32.76 -63.91 -16.65
#